data_AF-A0A428NK63-F1
#
_entry.id   AF-A0A428NK63-F1
#
_cell.length_a   1.000
_cell.length_b   1.000
_cell.length_c   1.000
_cell.angle_alpha   90.00
_cell.angle_beta   90.00
_cell.angle_gamma   90.00
#
_symmetry.space_group_name_H-M   'P 1'
#
loop_
_entity.id
_entity.type
_entity.pdbx_description
1 polymer ?
#
loop_
_entity_poly.entity_id
_entity_poly.type
_entity_poly.pdbx_seq_one_letter_code
_entity_poly.pdbx_strand_id
1 'polypeptide(L)'
;MQILQRHETFKRIDNRNQFHRVKFTIEQDGNYYIGYLKARRETPSDLSQLQDVQQVQTTGRGPKLQPHWTITLPTNESHVKKPAIDDFANPKLESQIEHEIQVWEIIKQHPHPALAVYHGCVESEGRVSGLVFERYEETLSQRVNPGRLCKRNFIASGRPLVQSWMRRWLKSIESALVHLHSLGLVHNDITPANIMLSDKNEAVIIDCDSACRVGESLVDKKRTCGWADRDVTHAAPSNDLKSLDELETWLFGSANELAWEGKTQIALHHVYSLKETHPDTSIFWVQANNIEQLYESYASIAQRCNIPGSSDIGSNPLDLVPWWLENKAKSPWLMVVDSADNMESFFQTDQGKRMAGLTDADDVRRDDIAAYMPKCSHGAILFTTTNPRSKLFVGASIIPVDGLNKNEANQMIRNSLHYSDPHEDVDDLSWWLSNFPSAITLATSFIRTNSISIKEYIELLDGARFSLVNLRDSPGAPDLTRGLGRPLEVMVPCLVLLQQLEREDKRTNDLVQFSSLFHHQGIQQVFLSQYQTAESLDPSSLDASLTKLKMNSALLERNDGRLEMHRLLQLLIQKLHLQKGGIPRAAEKAMSVFWWSYPYGQPITHSTLATYLLNAFSIFRCSGTFSLEPSPQKLAVIQTLMVYFESRGRWKDLAMRYAQDVVKSVERLGEEHLETLDLMSKLSFVYMHQHRWEDAERLQSYLRKTKCMILGDNDISTVMSRECHIFIDLKKRSQDTPPLLRVEALTGKERAASPMMEVQQPWTGFPWSALKNDILASREKNVPQPNLPQLVDSIWNRIPIFGPPVAEGQARVRWTCPCGQQLFDDFSSSSPESLQALLQNLQNHNLSSGQGQHTGSSSSQDSTSRPNLKWPWPTFMPGNNFNEFLRRKKEEGTALPMHTLPRIPEPVANTTPYLLMCIDRGRHFTGLYQHVLQNVEDDTQLFQFLRDNVSRHRGISSWLTFRSVNAISLTRFEADNSQYAEVHRHKEVCGKDCICIPPPERVQNDEYDCSPSPTVKPTQVPVIGTNRLTHYFLKPHAFHGPQRTILNQLPKRARGPLSTTQDSMQLGWGIHIQEGWHWRSIYFVIVVVFLIGGLAFGIAWSIKEKDIQSAFAISATWIAISPLLFGWIAVRDLQ
;
A
#
# COMPACT_ATOMS: atom_id res chain seq x y z
N MET A 1 26.25 47.92 -41.24
CA MET A 1 25.31 47.25 -40.34
C MET A 1 25.94 45.94 -39.84
N GLN A 2 26.19 45.81 -38.54
CA GLN A 2 26.72 44.62 -37.88
C GLN A 2 25.72 44.15 -36.82
N ILE A 3 25.39 42.85 -36.82
CA ILE A 3 24.52 42.26 -35.79
C ILE A 3 25.38 41.87 -34.60
N LEU A 4 25.11 42.47 -33.45
CA LEU A 4 25.82 42.25 -32.20
C LEU A 4 25.18 41.14 -31.35
N GLN A 5 23.85 41.12 -31.29
CA GLN A 5 23.10 40.11 -30.53
C GLN A 5 21.81 39.68 -31.25
N ARG A 6 21.43 38.42 -31.03
CA ARG A 6 20.20 37.81 -31.56
C ARG A 6 19.52 36.99 -30.46
N HIS A 7 18.29 37.35 -30.09
CA HIS A 7 17.54 36.70 -29.01
C HIS A 7 16.13 36.30 -29.47
N GLU A 8 15.75 35.03 -29.32
CA GLU A 8 14.37 34.60 -29.55
C GLU A 8 13.48 35.04 -28.37
N THR A 9 12.32 35.63 -28.67
CA THR A 9 11.30 35.99 -27.68
C THR A 9 10.09 35.08 -27.82
N PHE A 10 9.51 34.69 -26.69
CA PHE A 10 8.39 33.76 -26.60
C PHE A 10 7.21 34.43 -25.88
N LYS A 11 5.98 34.12 -26.29
CA LYS A 11 4.74 34.52 -25.61
C LYS A 11 4.03 33.29 -25.05
N ARG A 12 3.38 33.46 -23.91
CA ARG A 12 2.60 32.41 -23.26
C ARG A 12 1.18 32.42 -23.83
N ILE A 13 0.81 31.35 -24.54
CA ILE A 13 -0.53 31.12 -25.08
C ILE A 13 -0.96 29.73 -24.57
N ASP A 14 -2.11 29.65 -23.91
CA ASP A 14 -2.65 28.41 -23.34
C ASP A 14 -1.65 27.64 -22.46
N ASN A 15 -0.98 28.36 -21.55
CA ASN A 15 0.06 27.81 -20.67
C ASN A 15 1.28 27.19 -21.35
N ARG A 16 1.47 27.38 -22.66
CA ARG A 16 2.66 26.96 -23.41
C ARG A 16 3.41 28.17 -23.95
N ASN A 17 4.74 28.14 -23.88
CA ASN A 17 5.59 29.16 -24.50
C ASN A 17 5.66 28.91 -26.01
N GLN A 18 5.04 29.79 -26.79
CA GLN A 18 5.14 29.78 -28.25
C GLN A 18 6.11 30.87 -28.72
N PHE A 19 6.89 30.55 -29.75
CA PHE A 19 7.79 31.52 -30.37
C PHE A 19 7.01 32.74 -30.87
N HIS A 20 7.50 33.95 -30.59
CA HIS A 20 6.82 35.20 -30.94
C HIS A 20 7.57 36.02 -32.00
N ARG A 21 8.84 36.38 -31.73
CA ARG A 21 9.70 37.16 -32.62
C ARG A 21 11.17 37.04 -32.20
N VAL A 22 12.11 37.36 -33.08
CA VAL A 22 13.54 37.46 -32.79
C VAL A 22 13.91 38.94 -32.58
N LYS A 23 14.55 39.27 -31.47
CA LYS A 23 15.15 40.58 -31.19
C LYS A 23 16.58 40.62 -31.74
N PHE A 24 16.92 41.68 -32.46
CA PHE A 24 18.25 41.96 -32.97
C PHE A 24 18.79 43.26 -32.37
N THR A 25 20.06 43.24 -31.99
CA THR A 25 20.82 44.41 -31.54
C THR A 25 21.91 44.66 -32.57
N ILE A 26 21.91 45.84 -33.15
CA ILE A 26 22.63 46.15 -34.39
C ILE A 26 23.44 47.41 -34.20
N GLU A 27 24.66 47.41 -34.72
CA GLU A 27 25.49 48.59 -34.88
C GLU A 27 25.51 49.02 -36.34
N GLN A 28 25.24 50.29 -36.59
CA GLN A 28 25.35 50.89 -37.91
C GLN A 28 25.85 52.33 -37.78
N ASP A 29 26.97 52.62 -38.42
CA ASP A 29 27.58 53.95 -38.47
C ASP A 29 27.83 54.56 -37.07
N GLY A 30 28.34 53.73 -36.14
CA GLY A 30 28.63 54.11 -34.76
C GLY A 30 27.40 54.28 -33.85
N ASN A 31 26.20 54.03 -34.36
CA ASN A 31 24.95 54.08 -33.61
C ASN A 31 24.41 52.66 -33.36
N TYR A 32 23.78 52.48 -32.19
CA TYR A 32 23.20 51.20 -31.80
C TYR A 32 21.67 51.22 -31.97
N TYR A 33 21.12 50.13 -32.50
CA TYR A 33 19.71 49.95 -32.76
C TYR A 33 19.21 48.62 -32.21
N ILE A 34 17.98 48.59 -31.71
CA ILE A 34 17.25 47.37 -31.35
C ILE A 34 16.05 47.26 -32.29
N GLY A 35 15.86 46.11 -32.92
CA GLY A 35 14.70 45.84 -33.78
C GLY A 35 14.26 44.37 -33.71
N TYR A 36 13.10 44.04 -34.27
CA TYR A 36 12.50 42.71 -34.16
C TYR A 36 12.10 42.12 -35.52
N LEU A 37 12.26 40.81 -35.68
CA LEU A 37 11.84 40.07 -36.88
C LEU A 37 10.89 38.93 -36.49
N LYS A 38 9.77 38.77 -37.20
CA LYS A 38 8.85 37.63 -36.97
C LYS A 38 9.39 36.31 -37.52
N ALA A 39 10.22 36.35 -38.56
CA ALA A 39 10.81 35.15 -39.15
C ALA A 39 11.90 34.58 -38.23
N ARG A 40 11.68 33.36 -37.74
CA ARG A 40 12.55 32.71 -36.73
C ARG A 40 13.97 32.42 -37.22
N ARG A 41 14.12 32.09 -38.51
CA ARG A 41 15.37 31.61 -39.11
C ARG A 41 16.08 32.62 -40.02
N GLU A 42 15.47 33.79 -40.22
CA GLU A 42 16.03 34.82 -41.10
C GLU A 42 16.88 35.82 -40.30
N THR A 43 17.85 36.41 -40.99
CA THR A 43 18.75 37.42 -40.45
C THR A 43 18.56 38.68 -41.29
N PRO A 44 18.30 39.85 -40.68
CA PRO A 44 18.06 41.08 -41.43
C PRO A 44 19.34 41.53 -42.13
N SER A 45 19.22 41.88 -43.41
CA SER A 45 20.31 42.48 -44.19
C SER A 45 20.35 44.00 -44.07
N ASP A 46 19.22 44.63 -43.70
CA ASP A 46 19.08 46.08 -43.52
C ASP A 46 18.09 46.40 -42.37
N LEU A 47 18.21 47.60 -41.77
CA LEU A 47 17.34 48.04 -40.68
C LEU A 47 15.86 48.11 -41.10
N SER A 48 15.56 48.39 -42.38
CA SER A 48 14.18 48.46 -42.89
C SER A 48 13.41 47.13 -42.80
N GLN A 49 14.12 45.99 -42.69
CA GLN A 49 13.50 44.67 -42.55
C GLN A 49 13.02 44.39 -41.11
N LEU A 50 13.40 45.23 -40.15
CA LEU A 50 13.07 45.06 -38.75
C LEU A 50 11.86 45.88 -38.35
N GLN A 51 11.05 45.30 -37.46
CA GLN A 51 9.90 45.94 -36.82
C GLN A 51 10.35 46.59 -35.51
N ASP A 52 9.67 47.67 -35.12
CA ASP A 52 9.90 48.43 -33.89
C ASP A 52 11.38 48.84 -33.68
N VAL A 53 12.06 49.30 -34.74
CA VAL A 53 13.46 49.73 -34.66
C VAL A 53 13.58 50.97 -33.76
N GLN A 54 14.39 50.87 -32.73
CA GLN A 54 14.68 51.93 -31.77
C GLN A 54 16.19 52.17 -31.71
N GLN A 55 16.62 53.43 -31.86
CA GLN A 55 18.01 53.80 -31.60
C GLN A 55 18.26 53.85 -30.09
N VAL A 56 19.32 53.20 -29.63
CA VAL A 56 19.69 53.10 -28.22
C VAL A 56 20.74 54.15 -27.89
N GLN A 57 20.40 55.07 -26.99
CA GLN A 57 21.33 56.06 -26.45
C GLN A 57 22.22 55.42 -25.38
N THR A 58 23.52 55.31 -25.65
CA THR A 58 24.51 54.67 -24.76
C THR A 58 25.31 55.68 -23.91
N THR A 59 25.31 56.96 -24.28
CA THR A 59 26.00 58.03 -23.55
C THR A 59 25.15 58.57 -22.38
N GLY A 60 25.79 58.89 -21.25
CA GLY A 60 25.15 59.56 -20.11
C GLY A 60 24.15 58.73 -19.28
N ARG A 61 24.11 57.39 -19.45
CA ARG A 61 23.07 56.49 -18.90
C ARG A 61 23.45 55.68 -17.64
N GLY A 62 24.51 56.08 -16.93
CA GLY A 62 24.88 55.51 -15.63
C GLY A 62 24.51 56.41 -14.45
N PRO A 63 24.45 55.89 -13.21
CA PRO A 63 24.04 56.68 -12.05
C PRO A 63 25.02 57.84 -11.80
N LYS A 64 24.50 58.93 -11.21
CA LYS A 64 25.34 60.04 -10.77
C LYS A 64 26.31 59.54 -9.72
N LEU A 65 27.58 59.92 -9.86
CA LEU A 65 28.62 59.53 -8.92
C LEU A 65 28.28 60.04 -7.51
N GLN A 66 28.34 59.15 -6.51
CA GLN A 66 28.16 59.49 -5.11
C GLN A 66 29.52 59.72 -4.42
N PRO A 67 29.62 60.60 -3.40
CA PRO A 67 30.90 60.94 -2.76
C PRO A 67 31.60 59.78 -2.05
N HIS A 68 30.86 58.74 -1.67
CA HIS A 68 31.35 57.59 -0.91
C HIS A 68 31.71 56.38 -1.79
N TRP A 69 31.53 56.49 -3.12
CA TRP A 69 31.93 55.41 -4.04
C TRP A 69 33.41 55.53 -4.41
N THR A 70 34.09 54.41 -4.46
CA THR A 70 35.49 54.36 -4.84
C THR A 70 35.61 54.57 -6.35
N ILE A 71 36.41 55.54 -6.77
CA ILE A 71 36.76 55.75 -8.18
C ILE A 71 38.14 55.15 -8.45
N THR A 72 38.29 54.44 -9.56
CA THR A 72 39.59 53.91 -9.99
C THR A 72 39.75 53.96 -11.50
N LEU A 73 41.00 53.99 -11.96
CA LEU A 73 41.33 53.84 -13.38
C LEU A 73 41.56 52.35 -13.69
N PRO A 74 41.03 51.84 -14.82
CA PRO A 74 41.24 50.46 -15.21
C PRO A 74 42.69 50.21 -15.63
N THR A 75 43.28 49.11 -15.16
CA THR A 75 44.62 48.64 -15.56
C THR A 75 44.52 47.49 -16.58
N ASN A 76 45.64 47.09 -17.18
CA ASN A 76 45.68 45.93 -18.09
C ASN A 76 45.31 44.61 -17.40
N GLU A 77 45.47 44.54 -16.08
CA GLU A 77 45.13 43.40 -15.22
C GLU A 77 43.70 43.48 -14.67
N SER A 78 42.96 44.55 -14.99
CA SER A 78 41.58 44.74 -14.55
C SER A 78 40.57 44.33 -15.62
N HIS A 79 39.40 43.85 -15.19
CA HIS A 79 38.21 43.69 -16.01
C HIS A 79 37.22 44.83 -15.73
N VAL A 80 36.72 45.48 -16.79
CA VAL A 80 35.69 46.52 -16.66
C VAL A 80 34.34 45.96 -17.06
N LYS A 81 33.45 45.73 -16.08
CA LYS A 81 32.04 45.37 -16.31
C LYS A 81 31.30 46.63 -16.78
N LYS A 82 30.77 46.57 -18.00
CA LYS A 82 29.91 47.62 -18.59
C LYS A 82 28.54 47.05 -18.90
N PRO A 83 27.46 47.85 -18.84
CA PRO A 83 26.13 47.40 -19.25
C PRO A 83 26.13 46.87 -20.69
N ALA A 84 25.38 45.81 -20.95
CA ALA A 84 25.20 45.37 -22.33
C ALA A 84 24.42 46.43 -23.10
N ILE A 85 24.60 46.49 -24.43
CA ILE A 85 23.91 47.47 -25.29
C ILE A 85 22.39 47.39 -25.11
N ASP A 86 21.87 46.17 -24.89
CA ASP A 86 20.46 45.92 -24.62
C ASP A 86 19.95 46.52 -23.31
N ASP A 87 20.81 46.66 -22.30
CA ASP A 87 20.43 47.19 -20.99
C ASP A 87 20.24 48.71 -21.04
N PHE A 88 20.86 49.41 -22.01
CA PHE A 88 20.61 50.83 -22.24
C PHE A 88 19.18 51.12 -22.73
N ALA A 89 18.41 50.12 -23.16
CA ALA A 89 16.98 50.30 -23.40
C ALA A 89 16.14 50.20 -22.11
N ASN A 90 16.71 49.73 -20.99
CA ASN A 90 15.98 49.55 -19.73
C ASN A 90 15.84 50.89 -18.98
N PRO A 91 14.62 51.35 -18.67
CA PRO A 91 14.42 52.57 -17.89
C PRO A 91 14.95 52.47 -16.45
N LYS A 92 15.13 51.26 -15.90
CA LYS A 92 15.66 51.03 -14.55
C LYS A 92 17.20 50.87 -14.50
N LEU A 93 17.91 51.06 -15.62
CA LEU A 93 19.36 50.80 -15.70
C LEU A 93 20.17 51.54 -14.64
N GLU A 94 19.96 52.85 -14.48
CA GLU A 94 20.73 53.68 -13.53
C GLU A 94 20.58 53.15 -12.08
N SER A 95 19.34 52.83 -11.68
CA SER A 95 19.06 52.26 -10.36
C SER A 95 19.63 50.85 -10.16
N GLN A 96 19.76 50.06 -11.24
CA GLN A 96 20.34 48.72 -11.17
C GLN A 96 21.86 48.80 -10.97
N ILE A 97 22.54 49.67 -11.72
CA ILE A 97 23.97 49.91 -11.55
C ILE A 97 24.26 50.49 -10.17
N GLU A 98 23.45 51.45 -9.69
CA GLU A 98 23.59 52.00 -8.34
C GLU A 98 23.45 50.93 -7.26
N HIS A 99 22.47 50.04 -7.38
CA HIS A 99 22.29 48.90 -6.48
C HIS A 99 23.48 47.96 -6.50
N GLU A 100 24.00 47.64 -7.68
CA GLU A 100 25.18 46.78 -7.84
C GLU A 100 26.42 47.39 -7.16
N ILE A 101 26.66 48.69 -7.34
CA ILE A 101 27.76 49.41 -6.71
C ILE A 101 27.63 49.36 -5.17
N GLN A 102 26.42 49.59 -4.63
CA GLN A 102 26.20 49.54 -3.19
C GLN A 102 26.56 48.17 -2.59
N VAL A 103 26.23 47.08 -3.28
CA VAL A 103 26.60 45.73 -2.84
C VAL A 103 28.13 45.54 -2.87
N TRP A 104 28.79 45.94 -3.95
CA TRP A 104 30.23 45.78 -4.09
C TRP A 104 31.05 46.66 -3.14
N GLU A 105 30.58 47.86 -2.80
CA GLU A 105 31.21 48.70 -1.78
C GLU A 105 31.16 48.05 -0.38
N ILE A 106 30.09 47.32 -0.05
CA ILE A 106 29.99 46.54 1.19
C ILE A 106 30.98 45.37 1.17
N ILE A 107 31.03 44.62 0.06
CA ILE A 107 31.94 43.48 -0.11
C ILE A 107 33.41 43.93 -0.06
N LYS A 108 33.73 45.09 -0.64
CA LYS A 108 35.08 45.65 -0.64
C LYS A 108 35.61 45.93 0.77
N GLN A 109 34.73 46.31 1.70
CA GLN A 109 35.09 46.52 3.11
C GLN A 109 35.32 45.20 3.86
N HIS A 110 34.74 44.10 3.37
CA HIS A 110 34.80 42.77 3.99
C HIS A 110 35.17 41.71 2.94
N PRO A 111 36.44 41.69 2.46
CA PRO A 111 36.85 40.82 1.36
C PRO A 111 36.81 39.35 1.75
N HIS A 112 36.52 38.48 0.77
CA HIS A 112 36.54 37.03 0.92
C HIS A 112 37.23 36.38 -0.30
N PRO A 113 38.10 35.37 -0.14
CA PRO A 113 38.87 34.77 -1.25
C PRO A 113 38.05 34.24 -2.43
N ALA A 114 36.81 33.79 -2.17
CA ALA A 114 35.90 33.27 -3.19
C ALA A 114 34.84 34.29 -3.67
N LEU A 115 35.02 35.58 -3.39
CA LEU A 115 34.27 36.70 -3.98
C LEU A 115 35.20 37.52 -4.87
N ALA A 116 34.69 38.06 -5.97
CA ALA A 116 35.49 38.87 -6.88
C ALA A 116 36.06 40.11 -6.20
N VAL A 117 37.30 40.45 -6.54
CA VAL A 117 37.96 41.65 -6.02
C VAL A 117 37.47 42.86 -6.81
N TYR A 118 36.69 43.72 -6.13
CA TYR A 118 36.19 44.97 -6.67
C TYR A 118 37.14 46.13 -6.37
N HIS A 119 37.63 46.81 -7.41
CA HIS A 119 38.56 47.93 -7.29
C HIS A 119 37.85 49.29 -7.21
N GLY A 120 36.69 49.46 -7.85
CA GLY A 120 35.93 50.72 -7.85
C GLY A 120 35.15 50.94 -9.15
N CYS A 121 34.62 52.14 -9.33
CA CYS A 121 33.90 52.58 -10.52
C CYS A 121 34.80 53.41 -11.46
N VAL A 122 34.47 53.37 -12.75
CA VAL A 122 35.00 54.30 -13.75
C VAL A 122 34.05 55.48 -13.89
N GLU A 123 34.56 56.69 -13.75
CA GLU A 123 33.80 57.94 -13.89
C GLU A 123 33.98 58.52 -15.31
N SER A 124 32.88 59.02 -15.88
CA SER A 124 32.87 59.77 -17.13
C SER A 124 31.73 60.79 -17.08
N GLU A 125 32.05 62.07 -17.22
CA GLU A 125 31.09 63.18 -17.25
C GLU A 125 30.17 63.26 -16.00
N GLY A 126 30.72 62.99 -14.83
CA GLY A 126 30.02 63.01 -13.53
C GLY A 126 29.13 61.80 -13.27
N ARG A 127 29.20 60.76 -14.10
CA ARG A 127 28.39 59.53 -13.99
C ARG A 127 29.27 58.29 -14.06
N VAL A 128 28.79 57.21 -13.44
CA VAL A 128 29.48 55.91 -13.48
C VAL A 128 29.31 55.28 -14.85
N SER A 129 30.41 54.94 -15.51
CA SER A 129 30.43 54.34 -16.85
C SER A 129 30.80 52.84 -16.86
N GLY A 130 31.25 52.30 -15.72
CA GLY A 130 31.54 50.87 -15.53
C GLY A 130 32.08 50.55 -14.14
N LEU A 131 32.14 49.27 -13.81
CA LEU A 131 32.69 48.72 -12.57
C LEU A 131 34.00 47.99 -12.86
N VAL A 132 35.02 48.18 -12.04
CA VAL A 132 36.37 47.64 -12.22
C VAL A 132 36.59 46.50 -11.24
N PHE A 133 36.90 45.32 -11.78
CA PHE A 133 37.19 44.09 -11.04
C PHE A 133 38.58 43.58 -11.40
N GLU A 134 39.13 42.70 -10.56
CA GLU A 134 40.25 41.85 -10.94
C GLU A 134 39.87 40.95 -12.14
N ARG A 135 40.86 40.62 -12.99
CA ARG A 135 40.64 39.80 -14.17
C ARG A 135 40.75 38.31 -13.84
N TYR A 136 39.70 37.55 -14.15
CA TYR A 136 39.66 36.09 -14.06
C TYR A 136 39.67 35.45 -15.46
N GLU A 137 40.08 34.18 -15.57
CA GLU A 137 40.37 33.56 -16.88
C GLU A 137 39.12 33.08 -17.61
N GLU A 138 38.36 32.16 -16.99
CA GLU A 138 37.18 31.55 -17.58
C GLU A 138 36.09 31.26 -16.55
N THR A 139 34.85 31.17 -17.02
CA THR A 139 33.70 30.77 -16.19
C THR A 139 33.71 29.27 -15.93
N LEU A 140 33.11 28.86 -14.81
CA LEU A 140 32.89 27.44 -14.51
C LEU A 140 32.12 26.75 -15.65
N SER A 141 31.13 27.44 -16.25
CA SER A 141 30.41 26.90 -17.41
C SER A 141 31.32 26.65 -18.62
N GLN A 142 32.30 27.51 -18.90
CA GLN A 142 33.25 27.30 -20.01
C GLN A 142 34.17 26.11 -19.73
N ARG A 143 34.67 26.00 -18.48
CA ARG A 143 35.57 24.93 -18.07
C ARG A 143 34.94 23.54 -18.19
N VAL A 144 33.70 23.37 -17.71
CA VAL A 144 33.07 22.04 -17.66
C VAL A 144 32.11 21.77 -18.81
N ASN A 145 31.53 22.81 -19.43
CA ASN A 145 30.52 22.71 -20.49
C ASN A 145 30.86 23.60 -21.72
N PRO A 146 32.01 23.39 -22.38
CA PRO A 146 32.45 24.23 -23.50
C PRO A 146 31.50 24.16 -24.70
N GLY A 147 30.77 23.05 -24.86
CA GLY A 147 29.74 22.87 -25.88
C GLY A 147 28.45 23.66 -25.63
N ARG A 148 28.37 24.44 -24.53
CA ARG A 148 27.20 25.26 -24.14
C ARG A 148 25.89 24.47 -24.14
N LEU A 149 25.96 23.21 -23.70
CA LEU A 149 24.79 22.35 -23.62
C LEU A 149 23.81 22.92 -22.60
N CYS A 150 22.51 22.87 -22.91
CA CYS A 150 21.49 23.23 -21.92
C CYS A 150 21.58 22.29 -20.70
N LYS A 151 21.12 22.74 -19.54
CA LYS A 151 21.23 22.01 -18.25
C LYS A 151 20.93 20.51 -18.35
N ARG A 152 19.81 20.16 -18.99
CA ARG A 152 19.38 18.76 -19.22
C ARG A 152 20.33 17.97 -20.14
N ASN A 153 20.88 18.62 -21.16
CA ASN A 153 21.82 17.97 -22.09
C ASN A 153 23.22 17.87 -21.49
N PHE A 154 23.62 18.82 -20.65
CA PHE A 154 24.88 18.74 -19.90
C PHE A 154 24.88 17.58 -18.90
N ILE A 155 23.84 17.48 -18.07
CA ILE A 155 23.68 16.36 -17.13
C ILE A 155 23.67 15.03 -17.88
N ALA A 156 22.99 14.98 -19.02
CA ALA A 156 22.96 13.83 -19.90
C ALA A 156 24.28 13.52 -20.62
N SER A 157 25.23 14.45 -20.67
CA SER A 157 26.48 14.25 -21.41
C SER A 157 27.48 13.35 -20.67
N GLY A 158 27.15 12.85 -19.48
CA GLY A 158 28.10 12.14 -18.62
C GLY A 158 29.21 13.05 -18.06
N ARG A 159 29.18 14.36 -18.37
CA ARG A 159 30.03 15.40 -17.80
C ARG A 159 31.53 15.07 -17.87
N PRO A 160 32.08 14.77 -19.06
CA PRO A 160 33.43 14.21 -19.21
C PRO A 160 34.56 15.09 -18.66
N LEU A 161 34.31 16.39 -18.51
CA LEU A 161 35.26 17.36 -17.98
C LEU A 161 35.12 17.59 -16.48
N VAL A 162 34.09 17.04 -15.84
CA VAL A 162 33.90 17.19 -14.39
C VAL A 162 34.69 16.11 -13.65
N GLN A 163 35.54 16.54 -12.72
CA GLN A 163 36.43 15.67 -11.94
C GLN A 163 36.10 15.77 -10.45
N SER A 164 36.26 14.69 -9.69
CA SER A 164 35.89 14.63 -8.26
C SER A 164 36.56 15.71 -7.39
N TRP A 165 37.81 16.07 -7.68
CA TRP A 165 38.54 17.12 -6.97
C TRP A 165 37.89 18.51 -7.09
N MET A 166 37.07 18.75 -8.13
CA MET A 166 36.36 20.00 -8.34
C MET A 166 35.31 20.29 -7.25
N ARG A 167 34.94 19.30 -6.42
CA ARG A 167 34.07 19.50 -5.24
C ARG A 167 34.62 20.53 -4.26
N ARG A 168 35.94 20.74 -4.24
CA ARG A 168 36.57 21.79 -3.42
C ARG A 168 36.05 23.18 -3.75
N TRP A 169 35.67 23.43 -5.01
CA TRP A 169 35.12 24.71 -5.44
C TRP A 169 33.77 25.00 -4.79
N LEU A 170 32.92 23.98 -4.60
CA LEU A 170 31.64 24.14 -3.93
C LEU A 170 31.81 24.58 -2.47
N LYS A 171 32.81 24.04 -1.76
CA LYS A 171 33.14 24.47 -0.39
C LYS A 171 33.59 25.92 -0.33
N SER A 172 34.40 26.36 -1.28
CA SER A 172 34.82 27.77 -1.38
C SER A 172 33.65 28.70 -1.66
N ILE A 173 32.73 28.31 -2.55
CA ILE A 173 31.50 29.06 -2.86
C ILE A 173 30.58 29.11 -1.65
N GLU A 174 30.39 27.99 -0.95
CA GLU A 174 29.59 27.92 0.28
C GLU A 174 30.14 28.89 1.34
N SER A 175 31.46 28.90 1.55
CA SER A 175 32.12 29.85 2.45
C SER A 175 31.85 31.31 2.07
N ALA A 176 31.87 31.64 0.77
CA ALA A 176 31.53 32.98 0.29
C ALA A 176 30.06 33.35 0.53
N LEU A 177 29.15 32.39 0.35
CA LEU A 177 27.72 32.60 0.60
C LEU A 177 27.43 32.83 2.09
N VAL A 178 28.01 32.02 2.98
CA VAL A 178 27.91 32.21 4.43
C VAL A 178 28.45 33.59 4.84
N HIS A 179 29.56 34.01 4.23
CA HIS A 179 30.12 35.35 4.44
C HIS A 179 29.14 36.45 4.00
N LEU A 180 28.56 36.37 2.80
CA LEU A 180 27.54 37.32 2.34
C LEU A 180 26.33 37.37 3.28
N HIS A 181 25.86 36.21 3.73
CA HIS A 181 24.72 36.11 4.66
C HIS A 181 25.04 36.79 6.00
N SER A 182 26.28 36.70 6.47
CA SER A 182 26.74 37.40 7.69
C SER A 182 26.72 38.93 7.55
N LEU A 183 26.85 39.44 6.32
CA LEU A 183 26.72 40.86 5.98
C LEU A 183 25.25 41.28 5.75
N GLY A 184 24.30 40.35 5.94
CA GLY A 184 22.86 40.58 5.72
C GLY A 184 22.45 40.59 4.25
N LEU A 185 23.30 40.10 3.35
CA LEU A 185 23.07 40.03 1.90
C LEU A 185 22.81 38.58 1.47
N VAL A 186 21.94 38.38 0.48
CA VAL A 186 21.64 37.10 -0.16
C VAL A 186 21.83 37.27 -1.66
N HIS A 187 22.57 36.38 -2.33
CA HIS A 187 22.95 36.53 -3.74
C HIS A 187 21.79 36.32 -4.72
N ASN A 188 20.92 35.34 -4.46
CA ASN A 188 19.71 34.96 -5.19
C ASN A 188 19.87 34.51 -6.66
N ASP A 189 21.09 34.37 -7.19
CA ASP A 189 21.34 33.96 -8.58
C ASP A 189 22.68 33.27 -8.78
N ILE A 190 22.96 32.25 -7.96
CA ILE A 190 24.16 31.43 -8.10
C ILE A 190 24.02 30.48 -9.29
N THR A 191 24.92 30.62 -10.27
CA THR A 191 24.94 29.81 -11.50
C THR A 191 26.38 29.55 -11.97
N PRO A 192 26.63 28.54 -12.83
CA PRO A 192 27.96 28.28 -13.40
C PRO A 192 28.52 29.42 -14.26
N ALA A 193 27.67 30.34 -14.73
CA ALA A 193 28.11 31.51 -15.49
C ALA A 193 28.59 32.65 -14.58
N ASN A 194 28.08 32.69 -13.35
CA ASN A 194 28.38 33.72 -12.36
C ASN A 194 29.56 33.33 -11.44
N ILE A 195 30.23 32.23 -11.78
CA ILE A 195 31.42 31.73 -11.09
C ILE A 195 32.56 31.68 -12.11
N MET A 196 33.67 32.33 -11.81
CA MET A 196 34.91 32.28 -12.59
C MET A 196 36.03 31.57 -11.84
N LEU A 197 37.07 31.22 -12.58
CA LEU A 197 38.29 30.60 -12.06
C LEU A 197 39.45 31.60 -12.09
N SER A 198 40.16 31.71 -10.97
CA SER A 198 41.42 32.46 -10.88
C SER A 198 42.57 31.76 -11.61
N ASP A 199 43.68 32.47 -11.77
CA ASP A 199 44.97 31.94 -12.24
C ASP A 199 45.45 30.72 -11.40
N LYS A 200 45.10 30.70 -10.11
CA LYS A 200 45.35 29.59 -9.17
C LYS A 200 44.31 28.47 -9.22
N ASN A 201 43.36 28.53 -10.15
CA ASN A 201 42.29 27.54 -10.34
C ASN A 201 41.35 27.43 -9.10
N GLU A 202 41.07 28.57 -8.49
CA GLU A 202 40.10 28.74 -7.38
C GLU A 202 38.80 29.35 -7.90
N ALA A 203 37.67 28.94 -7.33
CA ALA A 203 36.35 29.40 -7.77
C ALA A 203 35.95 30.70 -7.06
N VAL A 204 35.52 31.69 -7.85
CA VAL A 204 35.22 33.05 -7.41
C VAL A 204 33.86 33.47 -7.95
N ILE A 205 32.99 34.00 -7.09
CA ILE A 205 31.68 34.55 -7.47
C ILE A 205 31.86 35.97 -8.02
N ILE A 206 31.33 36.27 -9.21
CA ILE A 206 31.60 37.52 -9.93
C ILE A 206 30.38 38.42 -10.19
N ASP A 207 29.14 37.93 -10.03
CA ASP A 207 27.95 38.67 -10.49
C ASP A 207 26.88 38.82 -9.41
N CYS A 208 26.84 40.00 -8.76
CA CYS A 208 25.95 40.28 -7.62
C CYS A 208 24.71 41.13 -7.98
N ASP A 209 24.31 41.22 -9.25
CA ASP A 209 23.17 42.06 -9.70
C ASP A 209 21.85 41.72 -9.00
N SER A 210 21.68 40.45 -8.63
CA SER A 210 20.51 39.91 -7.93
C SER A 210 20.62 39.94 -6.41
N ALA A 211 21.78 40.35 -5.87
CA ALA A 211 22.01 40.33 -4.44
C ALA A 211 21.07 41.34 -3.74
N CYS A 212 20.41 40.93 -2.67
CA CYS A 212 19.44 41.74 -1.94
C CYS A 212 19.62 41.54 -0.43
N ARG A 213 19.10 42.45 0.39
CA ARG A 213 19.07 42.21 1.84
C ARG A 213 18.09 41.10 2.19
N VAL A 214 18.38 40.39 3.27
CA VAL A 214 17.46 39.37 3.81
C VAL A 214 16.06 39.98 4.02
N GLY A 215 15.04 39.35 3.43
CA GLY A 215 13.64 39.78 3.49
C GLY A 215 13.16 40.69 2.36
N GLU A 216 14.04 41.20 1.50
CA GLU A 216 13.64 42.05 0.37
C GLU A 216 12.90 41.29 -0.74
N SER A 217 12.02 41.99 -1.46
CA SER A 217 11.22 41.41 -2.54
C SER A 217 12.06 41.07 -3.78
N LEU A 218 11.84 39.88 -4.33
CA LEU A 218 12.50 39.37 -5.54
C LEU A 218 11.65 39.52 -6.80
N VAL A 219 10.46 40.15 -6.72
CA VAL A 219 9.49 40.22 -7.83
C VAL A 219 10.08 40.92 -9.07
N ASP A 220 10.88 41.96 -8.86
CA ASP A 220 11.50 42.76 -9.91
C ASP A 220 12.95 42.34 -10.24
N LYS A 221 13.47 41.27 -9.60
CA LYS A 221 14.85 40.82 -9.74
C LYS A 221 14.98 39.73 -10.81
N LYS A 222 15.92 39.93 -11.75
CA LYS A 222 16.19 38.98 -12.84
C LYS A 222 16.99 37.79 -12.28
N ARG A 223 16.38 36.60 -12.23
CA ARG A 223 17.03 35.37 -11.80
C ARG A 223 17.08 34.34 -12.92
N THR A 224 18.11 33.51 -12.93
CA THR A 224 18.35 32.53 -13.97
C THR A 224 17.37 31.36 -13.84
N CYS A 225 16.60 31.13 -14.90
CA CYS A 225 15.60 30.07 -14.93
C CYS A 225 16.23 28.68 -14.74
N GLY A 226 15.67 27.90 -13.81
CA GLY A 226 16.12 26.55 -13.51
C GLY A 226 17.31 26.49 -12.55
N TRP A 227 17.77 27.64 -12.03
CA TRP A 227 18.79 27.75 -10.99
C TRP A 227 18.25 28.39 -9.70
N ALA A 228 17.13 29.12 -9.80
CA ALA A 228 16.38 29.66 -8.68
C ALA A 228 14.91 29.23 -8.74
N ASP A 229 14.30 29.06 -7.56
CA ASP A 229 12.88 28.76 -7.39
C ASP A 229 12.02 30.00 -7.69
N ARG A 230 11.08 29.84 -8.64
CA ARG A 230 10.22 30.94 -9.12
C ARG A 230 9.10 31.29 -8.13
N ASP A 231 8.73 30.35 -7.27
CA ASP A 231 7.67 30.56 -6.29
C ASP A 231 8.17 31.35 -5.07
N VAL A 232 9.48 31.47 -4.92
CA VAL A 232 10.11 32.31 -3.90
C VAL A 232 10.03 33.78 -4.30
N THR A 233 9.38 34.57 -3.44
CA THR A 233 9.10 36.00 -3.64
C THR A 233 9.99 36.93 -2.80
N HIS A 234 10.76 36.39 -1.84
CA HIS A 234 11.61 37.17 -0.93
C HIS A 234 13.02 36.58 -0.81
N ALA A 235 14.01 37.44 -0.55
CA ALA A 235 15.40 37.07 -0.37
C ALA A 235 15.61 36.37 0.99
N ALA A 236 16.15 35.15 0.96
CA ALA A 236 16.47 34.39 2.17
C ALA A 236 17.75 33.56 1.94
N PRO A 237 18.60 33.34 2.96
CA PRO A 237 19.80 32.50 2.85
C PRO A 237 19.56 31.13 2.20
N SER A 238 18.39 30.54 2.45
CA SER A 238 17.96 29.27 1.84
C SER A 238 17.90 29.29 0.31
N ASN A 239 17.76 30.47 -0.31
CA ASN A 239 17.72 30.62 -1.76
C ASN A 239 19.07 30.26 -2.38
N ASP A 240 20.15 30.78 -1.79
CA ASP A 240 21.52 30.53 -2.26
C ASP A 240 21.94 29.09 -2.01
N LEU A 241 21.57 28.53 -0.84
CA LEU A 241 21.85 27.13 -0.51
C LEU A 241 21.14 26.18 -1.49
N LYS A 242 19.88 26.47 -1.88
CA LYS A 242 19.19 25.70 -2.92
C LYS A 242 19.89 25.80 -4.28
N SER A 243 20.36 26.99 -4.67
CA SER A 243 21.10 27.16 -5.92
C SER A 243 22.47 26.46 -5.89
N LEU A 244 23.12 26.39 -4.72
CA LEU A 244 24.36 25.64 -4.50
C LEU A 244 24.14 24.12 -4.61
N ASP A 245 23.09 23.58 -3.99
CA ASP A 245 22.67 22.17 -4.14
C ASP A 245 22.41 21.80 -5.60
N GLU A 246 21.77 22.73 -6.32
CA GLU A 246 21.45 22.57 -7.72
C GLU A 246 22.72 22.62 -8.60
N LEU A 247 23.71 23.43 -8.22
CA LEU A 247 25.04 23.47 -8.83
C LEU A 247 25.84 22.19 -8.57
N GLU A 248 25.79 21.66 -7.36
CA GLU A 248 26.37 20.36 -7.03
C GLU A 248 25.73 19.26 -7.87
N THR A 249 24.41 19.22 -7.93
CA THR A 249 23.65 18.26 -8.74
C THR A 249 24.00 18.36 -10.22
N TRP A 250 24.17 19.59 -10.72
CA TRP A 250 24.54 19.83 -12.10
C TRP A 250 25.96 19.35 -12.44
N LEU A 251 26.94 19.55 -11.54
CA LEU A 251 28.33 19.12 -11.72
C LEU A 251 28.53 17.62 -11.47
N PHE A 252 28.04 17.10 -10.36
CA PHE A 252 28.41 15.78 -9.85
C PHE A 252 27.26 14.77 -9.91
N GLY A 253 26.04 15.20 -10.25
CA GLY A 253 24.84 14.41 -10.00
C GLY A 253 24.36 14.67 -8.59
N SER A 254 23.10 14.34 -8.32
CA SER A 254 22.62 14.55 -6.95
C SER A 254 23.43 13.66 -6.01
N ALA A 255 23.70 14.09 -4.77
CA ALA A 255 24.22 13.20 -3.74
C ALA A 255 23.32 11.94 -3.60
N ASN A 256 22.04 12.07 -3.94
CA ASN A 256 21.05 10.98 -4.02
C ASN A 256 21.21 10.06 -5.25
N GLU A 257 22.01 10.42 -6.27
CA GLU A 257 22.37 9.56 -7.41
C GLU A 257 23.68 8.77 -7.14
N LEU A 258 24.48 9.22 -6.16
CA LEU A 258 25.78 8.61 -5.78
C LEU A 258 25.76 7.89 -4.41
N ALA A 259 24.77 8.14 -3.55
CA ALA A 259 24.60 7.46 -2.26
C ALA A 259 24.01 6.06 -2.42
N TRP A 260 24.70 5.17 -3.13
CA TRP A 260 24.18 3.84 -3.43
C TRP A 260 25.11 2.73 -2.94
N GLU A 261 24.49 1.79 -2.23
CA GLU A 261 24.94 0.45 -1.85
C GLU A 261 25.58 0.32 -0.47
N GLY A 262 24.98 -0.53 0.36
CA GLY A 262 25.43 -0.81 1.73
C GLY A 262 24.43 -0.41 2.83
N LYS A 263 23.45 0.47 2.57
CA LYS A 263 22.49 0.92 3.62
C LYS A 263 21.69 -0.24 4.21
N THR A 264 21.21 -1.14 3.36
CA THR A 264 20.54 -2.39 3.75
C THR A 264 21.47 -3.30 4.56
N GLN A 265 22.75 -3.43 4.18
CA GLN A 265 23.74 -4.24 4.90
C GLN A 265 24.09 -3.64 6.27
N ILE A 266 24.21 -2.32 6.36
CA ILE A 266 24.42 -1.61 7.63
C ILE A 266 23.21 -1.77 8.55
N ALA A 267 22.00 -1.61 8.01
CA ALA A 267 20.77 -1.86 8.76
C ALA A 267 20.67 -3.31 9.26
N LEU A 268 21.06 -4.29 8.43
CA LEU A 268 21.16 -5.69 8.83
C LEU A 268 22.17 -5.90 9.96
N HIS A 269 23.39 -5.35 9.84
CA HIS A 269 24.41 -5.45 10.88
C HIS A 269 23.93 -4.83 12.20
N HIS A 270 23.30 -3.66 12.14
CA HIS A 270 22.70 -3.02 13.31
C HIS A 270 21.62 -3.89 13.95
N VAL A 271 20.73 -4.48 13.15
CA VAL A 271 19.69 -5.41 13.62
C VAL A 271 20.28 -6.61 14.35
N TYR A 272 21.32 -7.25 13.80
CA TYR A 272 21.97 -8.38 14.46
C TYR A 272 22.65 -7.97 15.78
N SER A 273 23.41 -6.87 15.77
CA SER A 273 24.06 -6.34 16.97
C SER A 273 23.05 -5.91 18.05
N LEU A 274 21.92 -5.33 17.65
CA LEU A 274 20.83 -4.98 18.56
C LEU A 274 20.22 -6.23 19.18
N LYS A 275 20.04 -7.30 18.39
CA LYS A 275 19.47 -8.56 18.90
C LYS A 275 20.41 -9.27 19.87
N GLU A 276 21.72 -9.17 19.66
CA GLU A 276 22.74 -9.69 20.58
C GLU A 276 22.76 -8.93 21.92
N THR A 277 22.64 -7.60 21.86
CA THR A 277 22.69 -6.75 23.07
C THR A 277 21.35 -6.66 23.80
N HIS A 278 20.23 -6.75 23.09
CA HIS A 278 18.86 -6.66 23.61
C HIS A 278 17.98 -7.80 23.07
N PRO A 279 18.09 -9.01 23.65
CA PRO A 279 17.40 -10.21 23.15
C PRO A 279 15.87 -10.09 23.14
N ASP A 280 15.30 -9.30 24.04
CA ASP A 280 13.86 -9.13 24.22
C ASP A 280 13.22 -8.20 23.16
N THR A 281 14.04 -7.47 22.40
CA THR A 281 13.56 -6.57 21.34
C THR A 281 13.10 -7.37 20.12
N SER A 282 11.87 -7.13 19.67
CA SER A 282 11.33 -7.73 18.45
C SER A 282 11.75 -6.93 17.22
N ILE A 283 12.14 -7.61 16.14
CA ILE A 283 12.63 -6.95 14.92
C ILE A 283 11.76 -7.32 13.74
N PHE A 284 11.24 -6.31 13.05
CA PHE A 284 10.37 -6.46 11.89
C PHE A 284 11.03 -5.84 10.66
N TRP A 285 11.31 -6.65 9.64
CA TRP A 285 11.89 -6.17 8.38
C TRP A 285 10.79 -5.97 7.33
N VAL A 286 10.71 -4.77 6.79
CA VAL A 286 9.66 -4.33 5.86
C VAL A 286 10.32 -3.80 4.59
N GLN A 287 10.00 -4.38 3.44
CA GLN A 287 10.40 -3.85 2.14
C GLN A 287 9.39 -2.80 1.68
N ALA A 288 9.86 -1.61 1.30
CA ALA A 288 9.00 -0.45 1.05
C ALA A 288 9.36 0.33 -0.22
N ASN A 289 9.88 -0.36 -1.24
CA ASN A 289 10.13 0.24 -2.56
C ASN A 289 8.87 0.85 -3.20
N ASN A 290 7.72 0.25 -2.91
CA ASN A 290 6.39 0.69 -3.33
C ASN A 290 5.33 0.15 -2.35
N ILE A 291 4.07 0.54 -2.54
CA ILE A 291 2.98 0.16 -1.62
C ILE A 291 2.70 -1.34 -1.65
N GLU A 292 2.96 -2.01 -2.78
CA GLU A 292 2.72 -3.44 -2.94
C GLU A 292 3.69 -4.26 -2.10
N GLN A 293 4.97 -3.88 -2.07
CA GLN A 293 5.97 -4.49 -1.20
C GLN A 293 5.72 -4.18 0.27
N LEU A 294 5.25 -2.96 0.58
CA LEU A 294 4.83 -2.61 1.94
C LEU A 294 3.68 -3.51 2.40
N TYR A 295 2.65 -3.66 1.56
CA TYR A 295 1.52 -4.55 1.79
C TYR A 295 1.97 -6.00 1.99
N GLU A 296 2.85 -6.52 1.12
CA GLU A 296 3.39 -7.88 1.25
C GLU A 296 4.12 -8.08 2.56
N SER A 297 4.99 -7.13 2.93
CA SER A 297 5.76 -7.18 4.16
C SER A 297 4.84 -7.19 5.38
N TYR A 298 3.80 -6.36 5.39
CA TYR A 298 2.83 -6.33 6.49
C TYR A 298 1.98 -7.59 6.53
N ALA A 299 1.56 -8.12 5.38
CA ALA A 299 0.85 -9.39 5.33
C ALA A 299 1.70 -10.54 5.89
N SER A 300 2.99 -10.57 5.54
CA SER A 300 3.96 -11.55 6.04
C SER A 300 4.15 -11.42 7.56
N ILE A 301 4.29 -10.20 8.08
CA ILE A 301 4.37 -9.94 9.53
C ILE A 301 3.09 -10.43 10.22
N ALA A 302 1.92 -10.08 9.69
CA ALA A 302 0.63 -10.46 10.25
C ALA A 302 0.48 -11.98 10.33
N GLN A 303 0.87 -12.70 9.28
CA GLN A 303 0.84 -14.15 9.25
C GLN A 303 1.85 -14.79 10.20
N ARG A 304 3.12 -14.35 10.17
CA ARG A 304 4.19 -14.93 10.99
C ARG A 304 3.98 -14.71 12.49
N CYS A 305 3.42 -13.55 12.86
CA CYS A 305 3.12 -13.22 14.25
C CYS A 305 1.76 -13.74 14.70
N ASN A 306 1.02 -14.46 13.83
CA ASN A 306 -0.34 -14.93 14.07
C ASN A 306 -1.26 -13.80 14.59
N ILE A 307 -1.17 -12.62 13.97
CA ILE A 307 -1.96 -11.46 14.38
C ILE A 307 -3.45 -11.81 14.17
N PRO A 308 -4.31 -11.64 15.19
CA PRO A 308 -5.73 -11.92 15.06
C PRO A 308 -6.36 -11.17 13.88
N GLY A 309 -7.06 -11.88 12.99
CA GLY A 309 -7.65 -11.32 11.77
C GLY A 309 -6.77 -11.44 10.52
N SER A 310 -5.50 -11.86 10.64
CA SER A 310 -4.59 -12.05 9.50
C SER A 310 -5.02 -13.15 8.50
N SER A 311 -5.83 -14.11 8.95
CA SER A 311 -6.42 -15.17 8.14
C SER A 311 -7.82 -14.83 7.61
N ASP A 312 -8.40 -13.70 8.03
CA ASP A 312 -9.76 -13.33 7.67
C ASP A 312 -9.76 -12.76 6.25
N ILE A 313 -10.50 -13.43 5.37
CA ILE A 313 -10.67 -13.04 3.96
C ILE A 313 -11.34 -11.66 3.91
N GLY A 314 -10.54 -10.60 3.69
CA GLY A 314 -10.97 -9.20 3.65
C GLY A 314 -10.28 -8.25 4.64
N SER A 315 -9.43 -8.75 5.55
CA SER A 315 -8.59 -7.90 6.40
C SER A 315 -7.52 -7.15 5.57
N ASN A 316 -7.25 -5.89 5.90
CA ASN A 316 -6.16 -5.12 5.28
C ASN A 316 -4.93 -5.13 6.19
N PRO A 317 -3.82 -5.80 5.81
CA PRO A 317 -2.57 -5.80 6.57
C PRO A 317 -2.02 -4.41 6.89
N LEU A 318 -2.25 -3.43 6.00
CA LEU A 318 -1.80 -2.04 6.19
C LEU A 318 -2.48 -1.33 7.36
N ASP A 319 -3.68 -1.77 7.76
CA ASP A 319 -4.34 -1.27 8.98
C ASP A 319 -4.06 -2.20 10.18
N LEU A 320 -3.93 -3.51 9.94
CA LEU A 320 -3.83 -4.53 10.99
C LEU A 320 -2.49 -4.53 11.74
N VAL A 321 -1.37 -4.44 11.02
CA VAL A 321 -0.03 -4.53 11.62
C VAL A 321 0.28 -3.29 12.47
N PRO A 322 0.06 -2.04 12.00
CA PRO A 322 0.28 -0.86 12.85
C PRO A 322 -0.57 -0.91 14.11
N TRP A 323 -1.85 -1.24 13.98
CA TRP A 323 -2.75 -1.37 15.13
C TRP A 323 -2.23 -2.40 16.16
N TRP A 324 -1.72 -3.55 15.72
CA TRP A 324 -1.18 -4.57 16.61
C TRP A 324 0.13 -4.11 17.30
N LEU A 325 1.03 -3.48 16.56
CA LEU A 325 2.28 -2.95 17.09
C LEU A 325 2.08 -1.78 18.07
N GLU A 326 1.04 -0.98 17.87
CA GLU A 326 0.70 0.15 18.75
C GLU A 326 -0.01 -0.29 20.03
N ASN A 327 -0.90 -1.27 19.95
CA ASN A 327 -1.88 -1.56 21.02
C ASN A 327 -1.71 -2.92 21.70
N LYS A 328 -0.94 -3.86 21.11
CA LYS A 328 -0.84 -5.25 21.60
C LYS A 328 0.60 -5.72 21.81
N ALA A 329 1.57 -5.20 21.08
CA ALA A 329 2.97 -5.46 21.36
C ALA A 329 3.33 -4.90 22.75
N LYS A 330 3.71 -5.77 23.69
CA LYS A 330 4.11 -5.36 25.05
C LYS A 330 5.62 -5.20 25.21
N SER A 331 6.39 -5.74 24.27
CA SER A 331 7.86 -5.68 24.27
C SER A 331 8.36 -4.59 23.33
N PRO A 332 9.55 -4.02 23.60
CA PRO A 332 10.19 -3.10 22.68
C PRO A 332 10.37 -3.71 21.30
N TRP A 333 10.18 -2.91 20.26
CA TRP A 333 10.36 -3.38 18.89
C TRP A 333 11.04 -2.36 17.99
N LEU A 334 11.75 -2.88 16.97
CA LEU A 334 12.35 -2.11 15.88
C LEU A 334 11.74 -2.58 14.56
N MET A 335 11.17 -1.65 13.79
CA MET A 335 10.77 -1.87 12.41
C MET A 335 11.81 -1.27 11.46
N VAL A 336 12.42 -2.08 10.61
CA VAL A 336 13.29 -1.61 9.53
C VAL A 336 12.47 -1.52 8.25
N VAL A 337 12.29 -0.30 7.74
CA VAL A 337 11.59 0.00 6.48
C VAL A 337 12.63 0.25 5.40
N ASP A 338 12.91 -0.78 4.61
CA ASP A 338 14.01 -0.85 3.66
C ASP A 338 13.59 -0.33 2.27
N SER A 339 14.46 0.49 1.67
CA SER A 339 14.35 1.07 0.33
C SER A 339 13.09 1.91 0.11
N ALA A 340 12.81 2.82 1.04
CA ALA A 340 11.64 3.70 1.10
C ALA A 340 11.62 4.85 0.05
N ASP A 341 12.01 4.56 -1.20
CA ASP A 341 12.39 5.58 -2.18
C ASP A 341 11.23 6.15 -3.01
N ASN A 342 10.23 5.32 -3.33
CA ASN A 342 9.19 5.64 -4.32
C ASN A 342 7.75 5.48 -3.80
N MET A 343 7.54 5.44 -2.48
CA MET A 343 6.21 5.22 -1.89
C MET A 343 5.17 6.27 -2.32
N GLU A 344 5.57 7.51 -2.62
CA GLU A 344 4.69 8.60 -3.07
C GLU A 344 4.19 8.47 -4.53
N SER A 345 4.86 7.68 -5.37
CA SER A 345 4.64 7.65 -6.82
C SER A 345 3.44 6.81 -7.27
N PHE A 346 3.06 5.80 -6.49
CA PHE A 346 2.03 4.82 -6.89
C PHE A 346 0.61 5.42 -6.89
N PHE A 347 0.28 6.25 -5.90
CA PHE A 347 -1.01 6.94 -5.78
C PHE A 347 -1.24 8.01 -6.85
N GLN A 348 -0.25 8.29 -7.70
CA GLN A 348 -0.40 9.30 -8.75
C GLN A 348 -0.94 8.70 -10.06
N THR A 349 -0.91 7.38 -10.25
CA THR A 349 -1.39 6.73 -11.49
C THR A 349 -2.84 6.21 -11.39
N ASP A 350 -3.69 6.54 -12.36
CA ASP A 350 -5.11 6.13 -12.35
C ASP A 350 -5.32 4.61 -12.44
N GLN A 351 -4.34 3.87 -12.96
CA GLN A 351 -4.35 2.40 -12.99
C GLN A 351 -4.01 1.79 -11.61
N GLY A 352 -3.03 2.35 -10.88
CA GLY A 352 -2.73 1.93 -9.50
C GLY A 352 -3.89 2.22 -8.54
N LYS A 353 -4.54 3.38 -8.70
CA LYS A 353 -5.75 3.78 -7.96
C LYS A 353 -6.93 2.81 -8.15
N ARG A 354 -7.18 2.35 -9.39
CA ARG A 354 -8.26 1.40 -9.72
C ARG A 354 -7.94 -0.03 -9.30
N MET A 355 -6.68 -0.47 -9.43
CA MET A 355 -6.27 -1.81 -9.03
C MET A 355 -6.18 -1.99 -7.51
N ALA A 356 -5.88 -0.95 -6.73
CA ALA A 356 -5.87 -1.04 -5.26
C ALA A 356 -7.27 -1.12 -4.60
N GLY A 357 -8.35 -1.00 -5.37
CA GLY A 357 -9.72 -1.11 -4.84
C GLY A 357 -10.07 -0.08 -3.76
N LEU A 358 -9.48 1.12 -3.83
CA LEU A 358 -9.76 2.26 -2.96
C LEU A 358 -10.87 3.10 -3.61
N THR A 359 -12.10 2.99 -3.11
CA THR A 359 -13.24 3.77 -3.61
C THR A 359 -13.11 5.26 -3.24
N ASP A 360 -13.86 6.13 -3.93
CA ASP A 360 -13.90 7.60 -3.79
C ASP A 360 -14.15 8.14 -2.36
N ALA A 361 -14.53 7.30 -1.40
CA ALA A 361 -14.75 7.69 -0.01
C ALA A 361 -13.46 7.77 0.84
N ASP A 362 -12.35 7.18 0.40
CA ASP A 362 -11.09 7.11 1.17
C ASP A 362 -10.11 8.27 0.90
N ASP A 363 -10.56 9.32 0.18
CA ASP A 363 -9.75 10.45 -0.33
C ASP A 363 -8.87 11.14 0.73
N VAL A 364 -9.24 11.10 2.01
CA VAL A 364 -8.51 11.80 3.07
C VAL A 364 -7.28 11.03 3.59
N ARG A 365 -7.26 9.69 3.47
CA ARG A 365 -6.07 8.86 3.80
C ARG A 365 -5.12 8.72 2.61
N ARG A 366 -5.50 9.19 1.41
CA ARG A 366 -4.76 9.02 0.14
C ARG A 366 -3.44 9.78 0.07
N ASP A 367 -3.27 10.82 0.89
CA ASP A 367 -2.13 11.75 0.78
C ASP A 367 -1.03 11.58 1.86
N ASP A 368 -1.22 10.68 2.84
CA ASP A 368 -0.28 10.54 3.97
C ASP A 368 0.16 9.09 4.22
N ILE A 369 1.25 8.66 3.57
CA ILE A 369 1.87 7.34 3.79
C ILE A 369 2.28 7.13 5.26
N ALA A 370 2.54 8.22 6.01
CA ALA A 370 2.85 8.14 7.44
C ALA A 370 1.65 7.65 8.27
N ALA A 371 0.43 7.61 7.71
CA ALA A 371 -0.73 7.00 8.35
C ALA A 371 -0.64 5.47 8.48
N TYR A 372 0.18 4.82 7.65
CA TYR A 372 0.40 3.36 7.72
C TYR A 372 1.59 2.96 8.59
N MET A 373 2.31 3.93 9.16
CA MET A 373 3.44 3.67 10.06
C MET A 373 2.95 3.64 11.52
N PRO A 374 3.37 2.66 12.33
CA PRO A 374 2.98 2.56 13.73
C PRO A 374 3.48 3.76 14.55
N LYS A 375 2.62 4.32 15.40
CA LYS A 375 2.89 5.48 16.26
C LYS A 375 2.76 5.11 17.73
N CYS A 376 3.87 4.71 18.36
CA CYS A 376 3.91 4.42 19.79
C CYS A 376 5.28 4.72 20.41
N SER A 377 5.35 4.86 21.74
CA SER A 377 6.57 5.19 22.48
C SER A 377 7.50 4.00 22.75
N HIS A 378 6.99 2.77 22.64
CA HIS A 378 7.73 1.53 22.90
C HIS A 378 8.25 0.86 21.61
N GLY A 379 8.19 1.58 20.48
CA GLY A 379 8.65 1.12 19.18
C GLY A 379 9.51 2.15 18.49
N ALA A 380 10.44 1.69 17.64
CA ALA A 380 11.28 2.54 16.81
C ALA A 380 11.21 2.11 15.35
N ILE A 381 11.39 3.05 14.42
CA ILE A 381 11.41 2.79 12.98
C ILE A 381 12.73 3.28 12.39
N LEU A 382 13.43 2.40 11.68
CA LEU A 382 14.64 2.71 10.91
C LEU A 382 14.30 2.66 9.42
N PHE A 383 14.48 3.77 8.72
CA PHE A 383 14.28 3.83 7.27
C PHE A 383 15.62 3.75 6.53
N THR A 384 15.68 2.97 5.46
CA THR A 384 16.74 3.11 4.45
C THR A 384 16.12 3.77 3.20
N THR A 385 16.75 4.84 2.72
CA THR A 385 16.29 5.55 1.52
C THR A 385 17.45 6.23 0.79
N THR A 386 17.26 6.40 -0.51
CA THR A 386 18.05 7.25 -1.42
C THR A 386 17.37 8.60 -1.64
N ASN A 387 16.16 8.82 -1.12
CA ASN A 387 15.41 10.08 -1.21
C ASN A 387 15.13 10.69 0.19
N PRO A 388 16.13 11.32 0.84
CA PRO A 388 15.95 11.94 2.16
C PRO A 388 15.00 13.15 2.18
N ARG A 389 14.53 13.61 1.00
CA ARG A 389 13.67 14.79 0.84
C ARG A 389 12.17 14.46 0.82
N SER A 390 11.78 13.18 0.95
CA SER A 390 10.36 12.80 1.02
C SER A 390 9.67 13.41 2.24
N LYS A 391 8.38 13.74 2.09
CA LYS A 391 7.55 14.27 3.18
C LYS A 391 7.43 13.29 4.35
N LEU A 392 7.65 11.99 4.11
CA LEU A 392 7.62 10.95 5.14
C LEU A 392 8.66 11.17 6.26
N PHE A 393 9.78 11.83 5.94
CA PHE A 393 10.94 11.95 6.85
C PHE A 393 11.01 13.29 7.57
N VAL A 394 9.98 14.14 7.45
CA VAL A 394 9.93 15.44 8.13
C VAL A 394 9.91 15.21 9.64
N GLY A 395 10.99 15.62 10.32
CA GLY A 395 11.18 15.44 11.77
C GLY A 395 11.99 14.19 12.17
N ALA A 396 12.45 13.37 11.22
CA ALA A 396 13.31 12.21 11.47
C ALA A 396 14.81 12.59 11.55
N SER A 397 15.60 11.82 12.30
CA SER A 397 17.07 11.95 12.32
C SER A 397 17.69 11.26 11.10
N ILE A 398 18.43 12.01 10.29
CA ILE A 398 19.04 11.51 9.05
C ILE A 398 20.51 11.14 9.31
N ILE A 399 20.90 9.91 8.98
CA ILE A 399 22.27 9.42 9.06
C ILE A 399 22.83 9.29 7.63
N PRO A 400 23.76 10.15 7.19
CA PRO A 400 24.41 9.99 5.89
C PRO A 400 25.30 8.74 5.89
N VAL A 401 25.25 7.98 4.80
CA VAL A 401 26.10 6.80 4.59
C VAL A 401 26.85 7.01 3.28
N ASP A 402 28.16 7.17 3.40
CA ASP A 402 29.10 7.34 2.29
C ASP A 402 29.51 6.00 1.68
N GLY A 403 30.12 6.04 0.49
CA GLY A 403 30.72 4.85 -0.14
C GLY A 403 31.98 4.38 0.59
N LEU A 404 32.45 3.17 0.26
CA LEU A 404 33.67 2.62 0.87
C LEU A 404 34.87 3.51 0.58
N ASN A 405 35.71 3.70 1.60
CA ASN A 405 37.02 4.28 1.37
C ASN A 405 37.96 3.25 0.69
N LYS A 406 39.09 3.73 0.17
CA LYS A 406 40.06 2.88 -0.56
C LYS A 406 40.51 1.67 0.27
N ASN A 407 40.76 1.84 1.57
CA ASN A 407 41.26 0.77 2.42
C ASN A 407 40.21 -0.32 2.65
N GLU A 408 38.96 0.09 2.90
CA GLU A 408 37.82 -0.82 3.04
C GLU A 408 37.54 -1.60 1.76
N ALA A 409 37.56 -0.93 0.61
CA ALA A 409 37.36 -1.56 -0.71
C ALA A 409 38.47 -2.58 -1.02
N ASN A 410 39.73 -2.23 -0.78
CA ASN A 410 40.85 -3.14 -0.92
C ASN A 410 40.73 -4.37 -0.01
N GLN A 411 40.31 -4.17 1.25
CA GLN A 411 40.08 -5.26 2.19
C GLN A 411 38.94 -6.18 1.72
N MET A 412 37.86 -5.62 1.19
CA MET A 412 36.74 -6.39 0.62
C MET A 412 37.18 -7.25 -0.58
N ILE A 413 38.00 -6.70 -1.48
CA ILE A 413 38.54 -7.44 -2.63
C ILE A 413 39.40 -8.61 -2.15
N ARG A 414 40.34 -8.36 -1.22
CA ARG A 414 41.24 -9.39 -0.67
C ARG A 414 40.48 -10.52 0.01
N ASN A 415 39.51 -10.17 0.86
CA ASN A 415 38.67 -11.14 1.55
C ASN A 415 37.86 -11.99 0.57
N SER A 416 37.36 -11.40 -0.52
CA SER A 416 36.53 -12.10 -1.51
C SER A 416 37.33 -13.04 -2.42
N LEU A 417 38.58 -12.69 -2.73
CA LEU A 417 39.49 -13.47 -3.58
C LEU A 417 40.43 -14.39 -2.78
N HIS A 418 40.38 -14.34 -1.44
CA HIS A 418 41.28 -15.06 -0.53
C HIS A 418 42.78 -14.76 -0.75
N TYR A 419 43.12 -13.53 -1.16
CA TYR A 419 44.52 -13.12 -1.30
C TYR A 419 45.15 -12.80 0.06
N SER A 420 46.32 -13.39 0.31
CA SER A 420 47.05 -13.24 1.58
C SER A 420 48.09 -12.11 1.56
N ASP A 421 48.48 -11.62 0.37
CA ASP A 421 49.53 -10.61 0.19
C ASP A 421 49.03 -9.33 -0.55
N PRO A 422 49.69 -8.17 -0.33
CA PRO A 422 49.36 -6.93 -1.03
C PRO A 422 49.85 -6.99 -2.50
N HIS A 423 49.00 -7.49 -3.39
CA HIS A 423 49.19 -7.39 -4.84
C HIS A 423 48.98 -5.95 -5.34
N GLU A 424 49.88 -5.46 -6.21
CA GLU A 424 49.80 -4.12 -6.83
C GLU A 424 48.48 -3.90 -7.59
N ASP A 425 47.88 -4.94 -8.17
CA ASP A 425 46.69 -4.83 -9.01
C ASP A 425 45.36 -4.61 -8.22
N VAL A 426 45.34 -4.84 -6.90
CA VAL A 426 44.13 -4.66 -6.07
C VAL A 426 43.73 -3.19 -5.98
N ASP A 427 44.73 -2.31 -5.88
CA ASP A 427 44.54 -0.87 -5.84
C ASP A 427 43.94 -0.36 -7.17
N ASP A 428 44.43 -0.91 -8.29
CA ASP A 428 43.96 -0.57 -9.63
C ASP A 428 42.51 -1.02 -9.86
N LEU A 429 42.17 -2.24 -9.42
CA LEU A 429 40.79 -2.73 -9.50
C LEU A 429 39.85 -1.89 -8.62
N SER A 430 40.26 -1.55 -7.39
CA SER A 430 39.48 -0.69 -6.49
C SER A 430 39.24 0.70 -7.10
N TRP A 431 40.28 1.27 -7.71
CA TRP A 431 40.20 2.55 -8.42
C TRP A 431 39.23 2.48 -9.61
N TRP A 432 39.35 1.44 -10.44
CA TRP A 432 38.51 1.26 -11.63
C TRP A 432 37.03 1.16 -11.25
N LEU A 433 36.73 0.45 -10.16
CA LEU A 433 35.37 0.26 -9.65
C LEU A 433 34.90 1.41 -8.75
N SER A 434 35.68 2.48 -8.61
CA SER A 434 35.36 3.64 -7.74
C SER A 434 34.95 3.25 -6.31
N ASN A 435 35.52 2.16 -5.79
CA ASN A 435 35.22 1.59 -4.47
C ASN A 435 33.74 1.19 -4.26
N PHE A 436 32.95 0.97 -5.31
CA PHE A 436 31.54 0.57 -5.18
C PHE A 436 31.40 -0.89 -4.71
N PRO A 437 30.71 -1.18 -3.58
CA PRO A 437 30.58 -2.54 -3.06
C PRO A 437 29.95 -3.54 -4.02
N SER A 438 28.89 -3.17 -4.76
CA SER A 438 28.26 -4.12 -5.71
C SER A 438 29.15 -4.41 -6.91
N ALA A 439 29.86 -3.40 -7.41
CA ALA A 439 30.80 -3.53 -8.51
C ALA A 439 31.95 -4.47 -8.13
N ILE A 440 32.48 -4.30 -6.92
CA ILE A 440 33.50 -5.18 -6.32
C ILE A 440 32.97 -6.61 -6.18
N THR A 441 31.75 -6.80 -5.69
CA THR A 441 31.15 -8.13 -5.51
C THR A 441 30.98 -8.86 -6.85
N LEU A 442 30.47 -8.17 -7.87
CA LEU A 442 30.32 -8.70 -9.23
C LEU A 442 31.67 -9.04 -9.85
N ALA A 443 32.64 -8.13 -9.76
CA ALA A 443 33.99 -8.31 -10.28
C ALA A 443 34.69 -9.52 -9.63
N THR A 444 34.73 -9.57 -8.30
CA THR A 444 35.39 -10.65 -7.56
C THR A 444 34.70 -12.00 -7.76
N SER A 445 33.37 -12.04 -7.86
CA SER A 445 32.62 -13.25 -8.20
C SER A 445 32.96 -13.75 -9.61
N PHE A 446 33.06 -12.84 -10.59
CA PHE A 446 33.43 -13.17 -11.96
C PHE A 446 34.87 -13.68 -12.04
N ILE A 447 35.83 -12.99 -11.42
CA ILE A 447 37.24 -13.37 -11.37
C ILE A 447 37.38 -14.78 -10.81
N ARG A 448 36.74 -15.06 -9.66
CA ARG A 448 36.78 -16.38 -9.03
C ARG A 448 36.13 -17.47 -9.88
N THR A 449 34.96 -17.19 -10.46
CA THR A 449 34.21 -18.18 -11.25
C THR A 449 34.93 -18.55 -12.53
N ASN A 450 35.54 -17.58 -13.20
CA ASN A 450 36.25 -17.79 -14.47
C ASN A 450 37.74 -18.10 -14.27
N SER A 451 38.24 -18.09 -13.02
CA SER A 451 39.63 -18.35 -12.65
C SER A 451 40.64 -17.50 -13.44
N ILE A 452 40.33 -16.21 -13.62
CA ILE A 452 41.20 -15.23 -14.29
C ILE A 452 41.93 -14.34 -13.27
N SER A 453 43.00 -13.67 -13.68
CA SER A 453 43.69 -12.68 -12.85
C SER A 453 42.97 -11.32 -12.82
N ILE A 454 43.28 -10.48 -11.83
CA ILE A 454 42.76 -9.09 -11.76
C ILE A 454 43.15 -8.32 -13.01
N LYS A 455 44.40 -8.46 -13.48
CA LYS A 455 44.91 -7.78 -14.66
C LYS A 455 44.14 -8.14 -15.92
N GLU A 456 43.91 -9.44 -16.17
CA GLU A 456 43.07 -9.90 -17.30
C GLU A 456 41.64 -9.37 -17.19
N TYR A 457 41.08 -9.28 -15.97
CA TYR A 457 39.76 -8.70 -15.77
C TYR A 457 39.72 -7.19 -16.08
N ILE A 458 40.74 -6.43 -15.70
CA ILE A 458 40.85 -5.01 -16.05
C ILE A 458 40.90 -4.81 -17.57
N GLU A 459 41.60 -5.67 -18.31
CA GLU A 459 41.60 -5.63 -19.78
C GLU A 459 40.19 -5.87 -20.37
N LEU A 460 39.41 -6.79 -19.78
CA LEU A 460 38.01 -6.99 -20.15
C LEU A 460 37.13 -5.78 -19.83
N LEU A 461 37.34 -5.14 -18.67
CA LEU A 461 36.64 -3.91 -18.29
C LEU A 461 36.92 -2.77 -19.29
N ASP A 462 38.17 -2.58 -19.68
CA ASP A 462 38.56 -1.55 -20.66
C ASP A 462 37.94 -1.83 -22.04
N GLY A 463 37.96 -3.08 -22.51
CA GLY A 463 37.32 -3.47 -23.77
C GLY A 463 35.80 -3.24 -23.77
N ALA A 464 35.13 -3.57 -22.66
CA ALA A 464 33.69 -3.34 -22.50
C ALA A 464 33.34 -1.85 -22.39
N ARG A 465 34.18 -1.06 -21.70
CA ARG A 465 34.06 0.41 -21.62
C ARG A 465 34.20 1.06 -22.99
N PHE A 466 35.19 0.65 -23.79
CA PHE A 466 35.37 1.14 -25.16
C PHE A 466 34.16 0.83 -26.04
N SER A 467 33.60 -0.38 -25.90
CA SER A 467 32.37 -0.79 -26.61
C SER A 467 31.17 0.10 -26.25
N LEU A 468 31.02 0.49 -24.97
CA LEU A 468 29.97 1.42 -24.52
C LEU A 468 30.13 2.84 -25.08
N VAL A 469 31.37 3.34 -25.11
CA VAL A 469 31.66 4.68 -25.65
C VAL A 469 31.37 4.71 -27.14
N ASN A 470 31.73 3.67 -27.90
CA ASN A 470 31.41 3.60 -29.33
C ASN A 470 29.90 3.43 -29.61
N LEU A 471 29.18 2.68 -28.75
CA LEU A 471 27.71 2.59 -28.80
C LEU A 471 27.04 3.94 -28.58
N ARG A 472 27.67 4.86 -27.84
CA ARG A 472 27.17 6.22 -27.60
C ARG A 472 27.31 7.13 -28.82
N ASP A 473 28.33 6.92 -29.64
CA ASP A 473 28.65 7.75 -30.81
C ASP A 473 27.93 7.30 -32.11
N SER A 474 27.19 6.19 -32.06
CA SER A 474 26.40 5.71 -33.20
C SER A 474 25.10 6.52 -33.40
N PRO A 475 24.80 7.02 -34.61
CA PRO A 475 23.59 7.79 -34.86
C PRO A 475 22.33 6.94 -34.61
N GLY A 476 21.51 7.35 -33.64
CA GLY A 476 20.27 6.68 -33.25
C GLY A 476 20.39 5.75 -32.03
N ALA A 477 21.57 5.56 -31.46
CA ALA A 477 21.73 4.76 -30.24
C ALA A 477 21.26 5.53 -28.99
N PRO A 478 20.37 4.97 -28.16
CA PRO A 478 19.95 5.63 -26.92
C PRO A 478 21.08 5.58 -25.90
N ASP A 479 21.41 6.75 -25.35
CA ASP A 479 22.44 6.92 -24.34
C ASP A 479 22.17 6.03 -23.11
N LEU A 480 22.97 4.96 -22.99
CA LEU A 480 22.90 3.96 -21.93
C LEU A 480 23.08 4.60 -20.55
N THR A 481 23.93 5.63 -20.45
CA THR A 481 24.21 6.38 -19.21
C THR A 481 23.05 7.32 -18.84
N ARG A 482 22.50 8.06 -19.81
CA ARG A 482 21.39 9.03 -19.62
C ARG A 482 20.09 8.42 -19.10
N GLY A 483 19.80 7.16 -19.42
CA GLY A 483 18.52 6.51 -19.05
C GLY A 483 18.59 5.58 -17.85
N LEU A 484 19.78 5.25 -17.35
CA LEU A 484 19.94 4.44 -16.12
C LEU A 484 20.33 5.30 -14.92
N GLY A 485 20.96 6.46 -15.13
CA GLY A 485 21.36 7.36 -14.04
C GLY A 485 22.43 6.74 -13.12
N ARG A 486 23.31 5.89 -13.67
CA ARG A 486 24.28 5.10 -12.92
C ARG A 486 25.72 5.35 -13.40
N PRO A 487 26.72 5.36 -12.51
CA PRO A 487 28.12 5.46 -12.89
C PRO A 487 28.54 4.32 -13.81
N LEU A 488 29.42 4.60 -14.76
CA LEU A 488 29.92 3.59 -15.72
C LEU A 488 30.65 2.45 -15.00
N GLU A 489 31.29 2.77 -13.88
CA GLU A 489 32.10 1.89 -13.05
C GLU A 489 31.29 0.72 -12.47
N VAL A 490 29.97 0.90 -12.27
CA VAL A 490 29.06 -0.16 -11.81
C VAL A 490 28.41 -0.90 -13.00
N MET A 491 28.27 -0.22 -14.14
CA MET A 491 27.64 -0.80 -15.33
C MET A 491 28.59 -1.72 -16.11
N VAL A 492 29.87 -1.39 -16.21
CA VAL A 492 30.83 -2.13 -17.04
C VAL A 492 31.08 -3.56 -16.55
N PRO A 493 31.20 -3.85 -15.23
CA PRO A 493 31.27 -5.23 -14.74
C PRO A 493 30.07 -6.09 -15.18
N CYS A 494 28.86 -5.52 -15.17
CA CYS A 494 27.66 -6.19 -15.66
C CYS A 494 27.75 -6.50 -17.16
N LEU A 495 28.33 -5.59 -17.96
CA LEU A 495 28.51 -5.79 -19.40
C LEU A 495 29.53 -6.87 -19.71
N VAL A 496 30.65 -6.93 -18.98
CA VAL A 496 31.63 -8.00 -19.13
C VAL A 496 30.96 -9.35 -18.95
N LEU A 497 30.16 -9.50 -17.88
CA LEU A 497 29.36 -10.71 -17.65
C LEU A 497 28.41 -11.02 -18.83
N LEU A 498 27.65 -10.03 -19.30
CA LEU A 498 26.69 -10.25 -20.40
C LEU A 498 27.35 -10.59 -21.73
N GLN A 499 28.47 -9.93 -22.06
CA GLN A 499 29.24 -10.23 -23.28
C GLN A 499 29.85 -11.62 -23.23
N GLN A 500 30.34 -12.05 -22.05
CA GLN A 500 30.85 -13.40 -21.84
C GLN A 500 29.75 -14.44 -22.06
N LEU A 501 28.59 -14.26 -21.42
CA LEU A 501 27.44 -15.15 -21.59
C LEU A 501 26.97 -15.20 -23.06
N GLU A 502 26.93 -14.06 -23.75
CA GLU A 502 26.53 -13.99 -25.15
C GLU A 502 27.50 -14.75 -26.09
N ARG A 503 28.80 -14.77 -25.78
CA ARG A 503 29.81 -15.47 -26.60
C ARG A 503 29.89 -16.97 -26.32
N GLU A 504 29.83 -17.36 -25.05
CA GLU A 504 30.18 -18.73 -24.65
C GLU A 504 28.98 -19.62 -24.38
N ASP A 505 27.84 -19.03 -23.99
CA ASP A 505 26.71 -19.78 -23.48
C ASP A 505 25.39 -19.09 -23.81
N LYS A 506 24.99 -19.23 -25.07
CA LYS A 506 23.74 -18.68 -25.60
C LYS A 506 22.53 -19.06 -24.73
N ARG A 507 22.51 -20.26 -24.15
CA ARG A 507 21.38 -20.75 -23.34
C ARG A 507 21.27 -19.97 -22.04
N THR A 508 22.38 -19.84 -21.30
CA THR A 508 22.43 -19.06 -20.06
C THR A 508 22.16 -17.58 -20.33
N ASN A 509 22.61 -17.06 -21.47
CA ASN A 509 22.32 -15.70 -21.92
C ASN A 509 20.81 -15.49 -22.19
N ASP A 510 20.15 -16.41 -22.90
CA ASP A 510 18.72 -16.33 -23.17
C ASP A 510 17.90 -16.42 -21.85
N LEU A 511 18.34 -17.28 -20.92
CA LEU A 511 17.71 -17.43 -19.60
C LEU A 511 17.84 -16.17 -18.73
N VAL A 512 19.02 -15.54 -18.67
CA VAL A 512 19.19 -14.30 -17.88
C VAL A 512 18.42 -13.14 -18.50
N GLN A 513 18.34 -13.07 -19.83
CA GLN A 513 17.51 -12.11 -20.55
C GLN A 513 16.03 -12.30 -20.24
N PHE A 514 15.53 -13.54 -20.30
CA PHE A 514 14.15 -13.85 -19.94
C PHE A 514 13.84 -13.54 -18.47
N SER A 515 14.75 -13.93 -17.56
CA SER A 515 14.63 -13.66 -16.12
C SER A 515 14.56 -12.17 -15.81
N SER A 516 15.23 -11.33 -16.60
CA SER A 516 15.21 -9.87 -16.43
C SER A 516 13.82 -9.25 -16.62
N LEU A 517 12.87 -9.92 -17.27
CA LEU A 517 11.51 -9.39 -17.51
C LEU A 517 10.62 -9.43 -16.26
N PHE A 518 10.93 -10.34 -15.33
CA PHE A 518 10.22 -10.56 -14.06
C PHE A 518 10.63 -9.54 -12.99
N HIS A 519 9.93 -9.49 -11.86
CA HIS A 519 10.32 -8.60 -10.77
C HIS A 519 11.64 -9.07 -10.14
N HIS A 520 12.60 -8.16 -9.97
CA HIS A 520 13.97 -8.51 -9.58
C HIS A 520 14.11 -9.22 -8.23
N GLN A 521 13.16 -9.07 -7.29
CA GLN A 521 13.17 -9.80 -6.00
C GLN A 521 12.20 -11.00 -5.93
N GLY A 522 11.46 -11.25 -7.00
CA GLY A 522 10.28 -12.13 -6.97
C GLY A 522 10.23 -13.16 -8.08
N ILE A 523 11.36 -13.54 -8.67
CA ILE A 523 11.38 -14.46 -9.82
C ILE A 523 11.05 -15.87 -9.31
N GLN A 524 9.85 -16.38 -9.62
CA GLN A 524 9.46 -17.72 -9.22
C GLN A 524 10.08 -18.75 -10.17
N GLN A 525 10.63 -19.84 -9.61
CA GLN A 525 11.23 -20.92 -10.38
C GLN A 525 10.24 -21.54 -11.39
N VAL A 526 8.94 -21.55 -11.07
CA VAL A 526 7.88 -22.03 -11.97
C VAL A 526 7.89 -21.30 -13.32
N PHE A 527 8.19 -20.00 -13.34
CA PHE A 527 8.27 -19.21 -14.57
C PHE A 527 9.42 -19.69 -15.46
N LEU A 528 10.57 -20.02 -14.86
CA LEU A 528 11.73 -20.50 -15.59
C LEU A 528 11.54 -21.95 -16.07
N SER A 529 10.87 -22.79 -15.29
CA SER A 529 10.54 -24.17 -15.72
C SER A 529 9.55 -24.20 -16.88
N GLN A 530 8.56 -23.28 -16.92
CA GLN A 530 7.60 -23.23 -18.02
C GLN A 530 8.23 -22.68 -19.30
N TYR A 531 9.21 -21.78 -19.18
CA TYR A 531 10.03 -21.33 -20.32
C TYR A 531 10.71 -22.51 -21.02
N GLN A 532 11.25 -23.45 -20.24
CA GLN A 532 11.94 -24.64 -20.72
C GLN A 532 11.04 -25.56 -21.56
N THR A 533 9.79 -25.76 -21.13
CA THR A 533 8.81 -26.61 -21.83
C THR A 533 8.34 -26.06 -23.18
N ALA A 534 8.56 -24.77 -23.44
CA ALA A 534 8.16 -24.13 -24.69
C ALA A 534 9.27 -24.15 -25.77
N GLU A 535 10.52 -24.45 -25.40
CA GLU A 535 11.70 -24.34 -26.30
C GLU A 535 12.59 -25.59 -26.37
N SER A 536 12.17 -26.73 -25.81
CA SER A 536 12.91 -28.00 -25.83
C SER A 536 14.35 -27.92 -25.26
N LEU A 537 14.46 -27.50 -23.99
CA LEU A 537 15.71 -27.62 -23.22
C LEU A 537 15.60 -28.81 -22.25
N ASP A 538 16.65 -29.62 -22.11
CA ASP A 538 16.72 -30.74 -21.17
C ASP A 538 16.69 -30.23 -19.71
N PRO A 539 15.89 -30.80 -18.77
CA PRO A 539 15.87 -30.40 -17.36
C PRO A 539 17.25 -30.30 -16.69
N SER A 540 18.17 -31.19 -17.05
CA SER A 540 19.56 -31.16 -16.55
C SER A 540 20.31 -29.87 -16.93
N SER A 541 19.93 -29.26 -18.07
CA SER A 541 20.57 -28.07 -18.62
C SER A 541 20.08 -26.76 -17.99
N LEU A 542 18.85 -26.73 -17.46
CA LEU A 542 18.33 -25.57 -16.73
C LEU A 542 19.07 -25.41 -15.40
N ASP A 543 19.25 -26.51 -14.66
CA ASP A 543 19.98 -26.51 -13.38
C ASP A 543 21.44 -26.08 -13.56
N ALA A 544 22.09 -26.52 -14.64
CA ALA A 544 23.45 -26.07 -14.99
C ALA A 544 23.50 -24.56 -15.28
N SER A 545 22.54 -24.03 -16.05
CA SER A 545 22.46 -22.60 -16.36
C SER A 545 22.18 -21.74 -15.11
N LEU A 546 21.26 -22.19 -14.26
CA LEU A 546 20.96 -21.54 -12.97
C LEU A 546 22.17 -21.57 -12.04
N THR A 547 22.89 -22.69 -11.96
CA THR A 547 24.12 -22.81 -11.17
C THR A 547 25.17 -21.81 -11.63
N LYS A 548 25.38 -21.68 -12.95
CA LYS A 548 26.33 -20.72 -13.52
C LYS A 548 25.94 -19.26 -13.24
N LEU A 549 24.66 -18.92 -13.31
CA LEU A 549 24.16 -17.58 -12.96
C LEU A 549 24.32 -17.28 -11.47
N LYS A 550 24.13 -18.27 -10.60
CA LYS A 550 24.36 -18.15 -9.15
C LYS A 550 25.83 -17.94 -8.81
N MET A 551 26.74 -18.70 -9.44
CA MET A 551 28.19 -18.56 -9.22
C MET A 551 28.73 -17.17 -9.61
N ASN A 552 28.19 -16.57 -10.68
CA ASN A 552 28.55 -15.22 -11.13
C ASN A 552 27.79 -14.09 -10.40
N SER A 553 27.03 -14.38 -9.34
CA SER A 553 26.21 -13.40 -8.60
C SER A 553 25.18 -12.66 -9.48
N ALA A 554 24.77 -13.27 -10.61
CA ALA A 554 23.77 -12.72 -11.51
C ALA A 554 22.35 -13.00 -11.01
N LEU A 555 22.16 -14.17 -10.38
CA LEU A 555 20.95 -14.57 -9.68
C LEU A 555 21.31 -15.06 -8.26
N LEU A 556 20.50 -14.70 -7.28
CA LEU A 556 20.60 -15.18 -5.90
C LEU A 556 19.36 -16.01 -5.57
N GLU A 557 19.51 -17.04 -4.75
CA GLU A 557 18.40 -17.87 -4.29
C GLU A 557 18.07 -17.54 -2.83
N ARG A 558 16.80 -17.31 -2.56
CA ARG A 558 16.27 -17.08 -1.21
C ARG A 558 15.90 -18.41 -0.55
N ASN A 559 15.84 -18.38 0.79
CA ASN A 559 15.41 -19.53 1.59
C ASN A 559 13.98 -20.03 1.29
N ASP A 560 13.14 -19.19 0.66
CA ASP A 560 11.77 -19.54 0.25
C ASP A 560 11.69 -20.06 -1.21
N GLY A 561 12.83 -20.34 -1.85
CA GLY A 561 12.93 -20.88 -3.21
C GLY A 561 12.73 -19.84 -4.32
N ARG A 562 12.58 -18.55 -3.99
CA ARG A 562 12.51 -17.47 -4.99
C ARG A 562 13.92 -17.06 -5.44
N LEU A 563 14.01 -16.63 -6.69
CA LEU A 563 15.24 -16.11 -7.27
C LEU A 563 15.21 -14.57 -7.31
N GLU A 564 16.36 -13.97 -7.04
CA GLU A 564 16.57 -12.53 -7.08
C GLU A 564 17.65 -12.15 -8.10
N MET A 565 17.45 -11.05 -8.82
CA MET A 565 18.42 -10.44 -9.71
C MET A 565 18.79 -9.06 -9.17
N HIS A 566 20.07 -8.67 -9.29
CA HIS A 566 20.46 -7.32 -8.95
C HIS A 566 19.73 -6.30 -9.84
N ARG A 567 19.13 -5.26 -9.25
CA ARG A 567 18.29 -4.29 -9.97
C ARG A 567 19.03 -3.58 -11.10
N LEU A 568 20.31 -3.27 -10.92
CA LEU A 568 21.15 -2.67 -11.97
C LEU A 568 21.30 -3.61 -13.17
N LEU A 569 21.64 -4.87 -12.91
CA LEU A 569 21.82 -5.89 -13.94
C LEU A 569 20.53 -6.07 -14.74
N GLN A 570 19.39 -6.17 -14.04
CA GLN A 570 18.08 -6.22 -14.69
C GLN A 570 17.84 -5.04 -15.63
N LEU A 571 17.99 -3.80 -15.13
CA LEU A 571 17.71 -2.61 -15.92
C LEU A 571 18.66 -2.48 -17.12
N LEU A 572 19.93 -2.87 -16.96
CA LEU A 572 20.90 -2.90 -18.03
C LEU A 572 20.49 -3.92 -19.11
N ILE A 573 20.14 -5.15 -18.71
CA ILE A 573 19.68 -6.20 -19.63
C ILE A 573 18.43 -5.74 -20.39
N GLN A 574 17.43 -5.22 -19.68
CA GLN A 574 16.20 -4.69 -20.30
C GLN A 574 16.55 -3.60 -21.31
N LYS A 575 17.44 -2.66 -20.98
CA LYS A 575 17.81 -1.57 -21.89
C LYS A 575 18.58 -2.06 -23.13
N LEU A 576 19.49 -3.01 -22.98
CA LEU A 576 20.20 -3.63 -24.10
C LEU A 576 19.28 -4.48 -24.98
N HIS A 577 18.36 -5.23 -24.38
CA HIS A 577 17.38 -6.03 -25.11
C HIS A 577 16.37 -5.14 -25.87
N LEU A 578 16.08 -3.95 -25.33
CA LEU A 578 15.31 -2.91 -26.03
C LEU A 578 15.99 -2.47 -27.32
N GLN A 579 17.30 -2.23 -27.27
CA GLN A 579 18.09 -1.81 -28.43
C GLN A 579 18.10 -2.87 -29.54
N LYS A 580 18.11 -4.16 -29.16
CA LYS A 580 18.03 -5.29 -30.10
C LYS A 580 16.62 -5.52 -30.67
N GLY A 581 15.61 -4.74 -30.25
CA GLY A 581 14.21 -4.85 -30.73
C GLY A 581 13.45 -6.10 -30.26
N GLY A 582 14.01 -6.86 -29.31
CA GLY A 582 13.47 -8.16 -28.87
C GLY A 582 12.42 -8.09 -27.76
N ILE A 583 12.33 -6.96 -27.03
CA ILE A 583 11.51 -6.84 -25.82
C ILE A 583 10.02 -7.15 -26.01
N PRO A 584 9.33 -6.67 -27.06
CA PRO A 584 7.89 -6.89 -27.17
C PRO A 584 7.53 -8.39 -27.22
N ARG A 585 8.25 -9.17 -28.04
CA ARG A 585 8.05 -10.63 -28.16
C ARG A 585 8.42 -11.37 -26.89
N ALA A 586 9.52 -10.97 -26.25
CA ALA A 586 9.97 -11.59 -25.00
C ALA A 586 8.99 -11.29 -23.84
N ALA A 587 8.45 -10.06 -23.77
CA ALA A 587 7.44 -9.66 -22.79
C ALA A 587 6.10 -10.36 -23.02
N GLU A 588 5.66 -10.55 -24.27
CA GLU A 588 4.49 -11.39 -24.59
C GLU A 588 4.69 -12.83 -24.15
N LYS A 589 5.88 -13.39 -24.37
CA LYS A 589 6.23 -14.74 -23.89
C LYS A 589 6.21 -14.83 -22.37
N ALA A 590 6.80 -13.85 -21.68
CA ALA A 590 6.76 -13.77 -20.22
C ALA A 590 5.32 -13.62 -19.70
N MET A 591 4.46 -12.86 -20.38
CA MET A 591 3.03 -12.73 -20.06
C MET A 591 2.30 -14.07 -20.21
N SER A 592 2.61 -14.82 -21.26
CA SER A 592 2.06 -16.16 -21.47
C SER A 592 2.48 -17.09 -20.34
N VAL A 593 3.78 -17.21 -20.06
CA VAL A 593 4.29 -18.03 -18.95
C VAL A 593 3.66 -17.65 -17.61
N PHE A 594 3.52 -16.34 -17.36
CA PHE A 594 2.85 -15.83 -16.17
C PHE A 594 1.39 -16.30 -16.08
N TRP A 595 0.63 -16.13 -17.16
CA TRP A 595 -0.77 -16.55 -17.28
C TRP A 595 -0.94 -18.05 -17.00
N TRP A 596 -0.13 -18.88 -17.66
CA TRP A 596 -0.19 -20.35 -17.54
C TRP A 596 0.30 -20.85 -16.16
N SER A 597 1.13 -20.06 -15.49
CA SER A 597 1.63 -20.34 -14.13
C SER A 597 0.69 -19.83 -13.03
N TYR A 598 -0.37 -19.08 -13.34
CA TYR A 598 -1.22 -18.48 -12.31
C TYR A 598 -2.04 -19.54 -11.55
N PRO A 599 -2.02 -19.56 -10.21
CA PRO A 599 -2.59 -20.65 -9.41
C PRO A 599 -4.10 -20.46 -9.16
N TYR A 600 -4.93 -20.62 -10.21
CA TYR A 600 -6.38 -20.50 -10.10
C TYR A 600 -6.99 -21.45 -9.07
N GLY A 601 -7.86 -20.88 -8.23
CA GLY A 601 -8.66 -21.55 -7.21
C GLY A 601 -7.88 -22.24 -6.09
N GLN A 602 -6.56 -22.20 -6.09
CA GLN A 602 -5.75 -22.61 -4.95
C GLN A 602 -5.83 -21.51 -3.86
N PRO A 603 -5.74 -21.86 -2.56
CA PRO A 603 -5.56 -20.85 -1.51
C PRO A 603 -4.20 -20.17 -1.72
N ILE A 604 -4.22 -18.96 -2.29
CA ILE A 604 -3.03 -18.14 -2.49
C ILE A 604 -2.81 -17.32 -1.22
N THR A 605 -1.64 -17.44 -0.60
CA THR A 605 -1.25 -16.53 0.49
C THR A 605 -1.10 -15.11 -0.04
N HIS A 606 -1.27 -14.10 0.83
CA HIS A 606 -1.05 -12.70 0.41
C HIS A 606 0.35 -12.46 -0.17
N SER A 607 1.39 -13.13 0.35
CA SER A 607 2.76 -13.02 -0.18
C SER A 607 2.92 -13.66 -1.56
N THR A 608 2.35 -14.85 -1.78
CA THR A 608 2.40 -15.49 -3.11
C THR A 608 1.72 -14.61 -4.15
N LEU A 609 0.53 -14.06 -3.84
CA LEU A 609 -0.15 -13.14 -4.74
C LEU A 609 0.68 -11.88 -5.02
N ALA A 610 1.21 -11.24 -3.98
CA ALA A 610 2.04 -10.04 -4.15
C ALA A 610 3.21 -10.29 -5.10
N THR A 611 3.82 -11.47 -5.00
CA THR A 611 4.86 -11.90 -5.95
C THR A 611 4.31 -11.96 -7.38
N TYR A 612 3.16 -12.61 -7.62
CA TYR A 612 2.54 -12.63 -8.95
C TYR A 612 2.20 -11.20 -9.44
N LEU A 613 1.68 -10.33 -8.58
CA LEU A 613 1.39 -8.93 -8.92
C LEU A 613 2.65 -8.18 -9.36
N LEU A 614 3.71 -8.20 -8.55
CA LEU A 614 4.97 -7.53 -8.84
C LEU A 614 5.56 -8.00 -10.17
N ASN A 615 5.46 -9.30 -10.47
CA ASN A 615 5.91 -9.85 -11.74
C ASN A 615 5.06 -9.38 -12.93
N ALA A 616 3.72 -9.42 -12.81
CA ALA A 616 2.83 -8.90 -13.85
C ALA A 616 3.15 -7.43 -14.16
N PHE A 617 3.37 -6.60 -13.14
CA PHE A 617 3.74 -5.20 -13.30
C PHE A 617 5.10 -5.01 -13.97
N SER A 618 6.09 -5.81 -13.60
CA SER A 618 7.40 -5.78 -14.27
C SER A 618 7.26 -6.06 -15.77
N ILE A 619 6.48 -7.08 -16.15
CA ILE A 619 6.24 -7.44 -17.55
C ILE A 619 5.41 -6.35 -18.26
N PHE A 620 4.39 -5.78 -17.59
CA PHE A 620 3.61 -4.66 -18.14
C PHE A 620 4.46 -3.42 -18.40
N ARG A 621 5.42 -3.11 -17.52
CA ARG A 621 6.36 -2.00 -17.72
C ARG A 621 7.25 -2.22 -18.94
N CYS A 622 7.74 -3.44 -19.13
CA CYS A 622 8.55 -3.81 -20.30
C CYS A 622 7.75 -3.76 -21.61
N SER A 623 6.46 -4.10 -21.58
CA SER A 623 5.57 -4.04 -22.77
C SER A 623 5.00 -2.65 -23.04
N GLY A 624 4.77 -1.85 -22.00
CA GLY A 624 4.13 -0.53 -22.07
C GLY A 624 4.98 0.56 -22.72
N THR A 625 6.29 0.36 -22.88
CA THR A 625 7.15 1.30 -23.60
C THR A 625 6.95 1.29 -25.12
N PHE A 626 6.33 0.25 -25.71
CA PHE A 626 6.29 0.10 -27.18
C PHE A 626 5.02 -0.49 -27.81
N SER A 627 3.98 -0.92 -27.07
CA SER A 627 2.75 -1.42 -27.72
C SER A 627 1.48 -0.66 -27.31
N LEU A 628 0.89 0.01 -28.30
CA LEU A 628 -0.50 0.50 -28.29
C LEU A 628 -1.52 -0.63 -28.48
N GLU A 629 -1.08 -1.79 -28.98
CA GLU A 629 -1.93 -2.96 -29.24
C GLU A 629 -2.01 -3.86 -27.99
N PRO A 630 -3.21 -4.10 -27.42
CA PRO A 630 -3.39 -5.06 -26.33
C PRO A 630 -3.15 -6.49 -26.83
N SER A 631 -2.33 -7.28 -26.13
CA SER A 631 -2.26 -8.73 -26.38
C SER A 631 -3.35 -9.48 -25.61
N PRO A 632 -3.85 -10.63 -26.11
CA PRO A 632 -4.85 -11.45 -25.41
C PRO A 632 -4.42 -11.85 -23.99
N GLN A 633 -3.15 -12.20 -23.81
CA GLN A 633 -2.58 -12.58 -22.50
C GLN A 633 -2.49 -11.39 -21.55
N LYS A 634 -2.19 -10.18 -22.07
CA LYS A 634 -2.21 -8.95 -21.27
C LYS A 634 -3.60 -8.67 -20.72
N LEU A 635 -4.64 -8.80 -21.56
CA LEU A 635 -6.03 -8.65 -21.10
C LEU A 635 -6.41 -9.72 -20.07
N ALA A 636 -6.02 -10.98 -20.30
CA ALA A 636 -6.32 -12.07 -19.38
C ALA A 636 -5.69 -11.84 -17.99
N VAL A 637 -4.42 -11.44 -17.94
CA VAL A 637 -3.74 -11.12 -16.66
C VAL A 637 -4.37 -9.91 -15.98
N ILE A 638 -4.68 -8.82 -16.71
CA ILE A 638 -5.38 -7.66 -16.14
C ILE A 638 -6.71 -8.11 -15.51
N GLN A 639 -7.47 -8.93 -16.22
CA GLN A 639 -8.78 -9.39 -15.78
C GLN A 639 -8.70 -10.26 -14.51
N THR A 640 -7.69 -11.13 -14.42
CA THR A 640 -7.38 -11.92 -13.22
C THR A 640 -7.04 -11.05 -12.02
N LEU A 641 -6.18 -10.04 -12.21
CA LEU A 641 -5.80 -9.13 -11.14
C LEU A 641 -6.98 -8.29 -10.67
N MET A 642 -7.78 -7.75 -11.60
CA MET A 642 -8.98 -6.97 -11.27
C MET A 642 -10.00 -7.78 -10.46
N VAL A 643 -10.31 -9.00 -10.90
CA VAL A 643 -11.23 -9.89 -10.19
C VAL A 643 -10.70 -10.26 -8.81
N TYR A 644 -9.39 -10.45 -8.69
CA TYR A 644 -8.76 -10.67 -7.39
C TYR A 644 -8.98 -9.49 -6.44
N PHE A 645 -8.64 -8.27 -6.86
CA PHE A 645 -8.77 -7.09 -6.01
C PHE A 645 -10.21 -6.76 -5.65
N GLU A 646 -11.16 -6.93 -6.57
CA GLU A 646 -12.57 -6.66 -6.29
C GLU A 646 -13.16 -7.70 -5.32
N SER A 647 -12.75 -8.96 -5.44
CA SER A 647 -13.24 -10.01 -4.54
C SER A 647 -12.64 -9.91 -3.15
N ARG A 648 -11.37 -9.46 -3.03
CA ARG A 648 -10.53 -9.61 -1.84
C ARG A 648 -10.57 -11.04 -1.28
N GLY A 649 -10.67 -12.04 -2.16
CA GLY A 649 -10.83 -13.46 -1.82
C GLY A 649 -12.28 -13.92 -1.58
N ARG A 650 -13.27 -13.03 -1.61
CA ARG A 650 -14.71 -13.35 -1.48
C ARG A 650 -15.36 -13.64 -2.83
N TRP A 651 -14.87 -14.70 -3.50
CA TRP A 651 -15.28 -15.05 -4.87
C TRP A 651 -16.78 -15.31 -5.03
N LYS A 652 -17.43 -15.91 -4.02
CA LYS A 652 -18.86 -16.28 -4.07
C LYS A 652 -19.76 -15.05 -4.08
N ASP A 653 -19.46 -14.07 -3.23
CA ASP A 653 -20.19 -12.79 -3.17
C ASP A 653 -20.03 -12.02 -4.46
N LEU A 654 -18.79 -11.98 -4.99
CA LEU A 654 -18.50 -11.30 -6.25
C LEU A 654 -19.17 -11.98 -7.45
N ALA A 655 -19.19 -13.32 -7.50
CA ALA A 655 -19.91 -14.05 -8.54
C ALA A 655 -21.40 -13.71 -8.53
N MET A 656 -22.02 -13.64 -7.35
CA MET A 656 -23.44 -13.29 -7.23
C MET A 656 -23.71 -11.85 -7.67
N ARG A 657 -22.83 -10.90 -7.32
CA ARG A 657 -22.92 -9.51 -7.78
C ARG A 657 -22.81 -9.41 -9.29
N TYR A 658 -21.76 -9.97 -9.90
CA TYR A 658 -21.61 -9.94 -11.35
C TYR A 658 -22.71 -10.69 -12.08
N ALA A 659 -23.19 -11.80 -11.55
CA ALA A 659 -24.35 -12.49 -12.11
C ALA A 659 -25.59 -11.57 -12.11
N GLN A 660 -25.84 -10.84 -11.01
CA GLN A 660 -26.91 -9.82 -10.92
C GLN A 660 -26.70 -8.64 -11.89
N ASP A 661 -25.46 -8.21 -12.11
CA ASP A 661 -25.17 -7.11 -13.01
C ASP A 661 -25.27 -7.54 -14.48
N VAL A 662 -24.88 -8.77 -14.82
CA VAL A 662 -25.17 -9.40 -16.12
C VAL A 662 -26.68 -9.43 -16.34
N VAL A 663 -27.49 -9.83 -15.36
CA VAL A 663 -28.96 -9.82 -15.46
C VAL A 663 -29.50 -8.46 -15.89
N LYS A 664 -29.13 -7.44 -15.11
CA LYS A 664 -29.62 -6.07 -15.33
C LYS A 664 -29.13 -5.54 -16.67
N SER A 665 -27.88 -5.86 -17.05
CA SER A 665 -27.31 -5.43 -18.32
C SER A 665 -28.01 -6.11 -19.50
N VAL A 666 -28.28 -7.40 -19.45
CA VAL A 666 -29.06 -8.11 -20.48
C VAL A 666 -30.46 -7.52 -20.62
N GLU A 667 -31.15 -7.24 -19.50
CA GLU A 667 -32.50 -6.65 -19.52
C GLU A 667 -32.52 -5.21 -20.06
N ARG A 668 -31.44 -4.44 -19.83
CA ARG A 668 -31.34 -3.02 -20.22
C ARG A 668 -30.82 -2.84 -21.65
N LEU A 669 -29.80 -3.61 -22.03
CA LEU A 669 -28.98 -3.39 -23.22
C LEU A 669 -28.98 -4.55 -24.21
N GLY A 670 -29.46 -5.72 -23.81
CA GLY A 670 -29.39 -6.95 -24.59
C GLY A 670 -28.15 -7.80 -24.30
N GLU A 671 -28.22 -9.06 -24.75
CA GLU A 671 -27.20 -10.09 -24.50
C GLU A 671 -25.91 -9.90 -25.32
N GLU A 672 -26.03 -9.28 -26.49
CA GLU A 672 -24.92 -9.03 -27.43
C GLU A 672 -24.18 -7.71 -27.17
N HIS A 673 -24.67 -6.89 -26.25
CA HIS A 673 -24.06 -5.60 -25.96
C HIS A 673 -22.68 -5.74 -25.32
N LEU A 674 -21.69 -4.93 -25.75
CA LEU A 674 -20.30 -5.04 -25.31
C LEU A 674 -20.11 -4.95 -23.77
N GLU A 675 -20.88 -4.08 -23.11
CA GLU A 675 -20.89 -3.96 -21.64
C GLU A 675 -21.37 -5.27 -20.96
N THR A 676 -22.37 -5.93 -21.54
CA THR A 676 -22.88 -7.22 -21.06
C THR A 676 -21.83 -8.32 -21.26
N LEU A 677 -21.15 -8.35 -22.41
CA LEU A 677 -20.08 -9.31 -22.70
C LEU A 677 -18.85 -9.11 -21.79
N ASP A 678 -18.53 -7.88 -21.41
CA ASP A 678 -17.48 -7.58 -20.42
C ASP A 678 -17.83 -8.15 -19.03
N LEU A 679 -19.05 -7.90 -18.55
CA LEU A 679 -19.54 -8.45 -17.28
C LEU A 679 -19.56 -9.99 -17.27
N MET A 680 -19.97 -10.61 -18.37
CA MET A 680 -19.92 -12.07 -18.55
C MET A 680 -18.47 -12.60 -18.55
N SER A 681 -17.53 -11.86 -19.15
CA SER A 681 -16.10 -12.17 -19.10
C SER A 681 -15.61 -12.15 -17.65
N LYS A 682 -15.89 -11.09 -16.89
CA LYS A 682 -15.54 -10.98 -15.46
C LYS A 682 -16.10 -12.14 -14.63
N LEU A 683 -17.36 -12.51 -14.86
CA LEU A 683 -18.00 -13.64 -14.20
C LEU A 683 -17.30 -14.97 -14.50
N SER A 684 -16.85 -15.20 -15.74
CA SER A 684 -16.10 -16.40 -16.11
C SER A 684 -14.77 -16.51 -15.35
N PHE A 685 -14.02 -15.40 -15.21
CA PHE A 685 -12.80 -15.38 -14.41
C PHE A 685 -13.07 -15.66 -12.93
N VAL A 686 -14.17 -15.13 -12.37
CA VAL A 686 -14.58 -15.48 -11.01
C VAL A 686 -14.86 -16.98 -10.87
N TYR A 687 -15.48 -17.62 -11.86
CA TYR A 687 -15.68 -19.07 -11.88
C TYR A 687 -14.36 -19.85 -11.97
N MET A 688 -13.37 -19.38 -12.72
CA MET A 688 -12.01 -19.97 -12.72
C MET A 688 -11.37 -19.91 -11.32
N HIS A 689 -11.50 -18.80 -10.60
CA HIS A 689 -11.04 -18.68 -9.21
C HIS A 689 -11.83 -19.56 -8.22
N GLN A 690 -13.02 -20.04 -8.58
CA GLN A 690 -13.83 -20.97 -7.79
C GLN A 690 -13.63 -22.45 -8.19
N HIS A 691 -12.74 -22.77 -9.13
CA HIS A 691 -12.64 -24.10 -9.78
C HIS A 691 -13.94 -24.56 -10.47
N ARG A 692 -14.85 -23.66 -10.81
CA ARG A 692 -16.08 -23.96 -11.56
C ARG A 692 -15.79 -23.97 -13.05
N TRP A 693 -14.97 -24.93 -13.49
CA TRP A 693 -14.45 -25.00 -14.85
C TRP A 693 -15.55 -25.17 -15.91
N GLU A 694 -16.62 -25.92 -15.62
CA GLU A 694 -17.74 -26.10 -16.55
C GLU A 694 -18.52 -24.80 -16.79
N ASP A 695 -18.78 -24.04 -15.73
CA ASP A 695 -19.50 -22.77 -15.85
C ASP A 695 -18.64 -21.71 -16.54
N ALA A 696 -17.34 -21.69 -16.24
CA ALA A 696 -16.37 -20.84 -16.92
C ALA A 696 -16.27 -21.17 -18.42
N GLU A 697 -16.23 -22.46 -18.79
CA GLU A 697 -16.17 -22.95 -20.17
C GLU A 697 -17.43 -22.57 -20.95
N ARG A 698 -18.62 -22.77 -20.37
CA ARG A 698 -19.89 -22.38 -21.00
C ARG A 698 -19.91 -20.88 -21.33
N LEU A 699 -19.51 -20.04 -20.38
CA LEU A 699 -19.41 -18.58 -20.58
C LEU A 699 -18.35 -18.22 -21.63
N GLN A 700 -17.15 -18.81 -21.59
CA GLN A 700 -16.11 -18.51 -22.58
C GLN A 700 -16.47 -19.01 -23.98
N SER A 701 -17.19 -20.13 -24.09
CA SER A 701 -17.67 -20.66 -25.38
C SER A 701 -18.72 -19.74 -26.00
N TYR A 702 -19.64 -19.21 -25.18
CA TYR A 702 -20.58 -18.16 -25.58
C TYR A 702 -19.86 -16.88 -26.00
N LEU A 703 -18.99 -16.34 -25.14
CA LEU A 703 -18.23 -15.12 -25.39
C LEU A 703 -17.39 -15.21 -26.67
N ARG A 704 -16.71 -16.33 -26.91
CA ARG A 704 -15.93 -16.55 -28.13
C ARG A 704 -16.81 -16.48 -29.38
N LYS A 705 -17.95 -17.17 -29.40
CA LYS A 705 -18.85 -17.19 -30.57
C LYS A 705 -19.50 -15.82 -30.81
N THR A 706 -20.04 -15.20 -29.77
CA THR A 706 -20.72 -13.90 -29.87
C THR A 706 -19.75 -12.77 -30.21
N LYS A 707 -18.57 -12.69 -29.57
CA LYS A 707 -17.54 -11.70 -29.92
C LYS A 707 -16.98 -11.94 -31.32
N CYS A 708 -16.85 -13.18 -31.78
CA CYS A 708 -16.44 -13.47 -33.16
C CYS A 708 -17.45 -12.94 -34.19
N MET A 709 -18.76 -12.99 -33.90
CA MET A 709 -19.79 -12.46 -34.78
C MET A 709 -19.83 -10.92 -34.80
N ILE A 710 -19.61 -10.28 -33.64
CA ILE A 710 -19.76 -8.82 -33.47
C ILE A 710 -18.47 -8.05 -33.77
N LEU A 711 -17.34 -8.53 -33.26
CA LEU A 711 -16.03 -7.89 -33.31
C LEU A 711 -15.10 -8.51 -34.36
N GLY A 712 -15.39 -9.75 -34.78
CA GLY A 712 -14.54 -10.54 -35.68
C GLY A 712 -13.62 -11.52 -34.93
N ASP A 713 -13.13 -12.54 -35.66
CA ASP A 713 -12.28 -13.62 -35.10
C ASP A 713 -10.88 -13.12 -34.69
N ASN A 714 -10.39 -12.07 -35.35
CA ASN A 714 -9.08 -11.46 -35.08
C ASN A 714 -9.13 -10.38 -33.98
N ASP A 715 -10.29 -10.05 -33.43
CA ASP A 715 -10.39 -9.11 -32.33
C ASP A 715 -9.72 -9.67 -31.06
N ILE A 716 -8.96 -8.83 -30.37
CA ILE A 716 -8.13 -9.22 -29.22
C ILE A 716 -8.98 -9.80 -28.08
N SER A 717 -10.20 -9.29 -27.86
CA SER A 717 -11.13 -9.79 -26.85
C SER A 717 -11.71 -11.16 -27.25
N THR A 718 -11.94 -11.38 -28.55
CA THR A 718 -12.34 -12.70 -29.09
C THR A 718 -11.22 -13.72 -28.92
N VAL A 719 -9.99 -13.37 -29.27
CA VAL A 719 -8.81 -14.24 -29.12
C VAL A 719 -8.56 -14.55 -27.64
N MET A 720 -8.67 -13.56 -26.74
CA MET A 720 -8.55 -13.78 -25.29
C MET A 720 -9.58 -14.79 -24.77
N SER A 721 -10.83 -14.69 -25.23
CA SER A 721 -11.90 -15.63 -24.85
C SER A 721 -11.61 -17.05 -25.35
N ARG A 722 -10.99 -17.19 -26.55
CA ARG A 722 -10.52 -18.46 -27.09
C ARG A 722 -9.38 -19.06 -26.27
N GLU A 723 -8.36 -18.27 -25.93
CA GLU A 723 -7.24 -18.70 -25.09
C GLU A 723 -7.72 -19.13 -23.68
N CYS A 724 -8.66 -18.40 -23.08
CA CYS A 724 -9.27 -18.77 -21.81
C CYS A 724 -10.03 -20.10 -21.92
N HIS A 725 -10.80 -20.30 -23.00
CA HIS A 725 -11.49 -21.57 -23.24
C HIS A 725 -10.51 -22.75 -23.37
N ILE A 726 -9.40 -22.59 -24.11
CA ILE A 726 -8.35 -23.61 -24.24
C ILE A 726 -7.70 -23.90 -22.89
N PHE A 727 -7.38 -22.85 -22.12
CA PHE A 727 -6.84 -22.98 -20.77
C PHE A 727 -7.77 -23.80 -19.86
N ILE A 728 -9.06 -23.49 -19.86
CA ILE A 728 -10.07 -24.17 -19.05
C ILE A 728 -10.18 -25.65 -19.45
N ASP A 729 -10.25 -25.95 -20.75
CA ASP A 729 -10.32 -27.32 -21.25
C ASP A 729 -9.07 -28.13 -20.89
N LEU A 730 -7.88 -27.53 -21.03
CA LEU A 730 -6.63 -28.16 -20.60
C LEU A 730 -6.60 -28.41 -19.08
N LYS A 731 -7.09 -27.47 -18.26
CA LYS A 731 -7.17 -27.65 -16.81
C LYS A 731 -8.16 -28.74 -16.42
N LYS A 732 -9.30 -28.84 -17.09
CA LYS A 732 -10.26 -29.94 -16.93
C LYS A 732 -9.62 -31.29 -17.25
N ARG A 733 -8.91 -31.38 -18.38
CA ARG A 733 -8.21 -32.60 -18.82
C ARG A 733 -7.00 -32.97 -17.96
N SER A 734 -6.33 -31.98 -17.34
CA SER A 734 -5.17 -32.20 -16.47
C SER A 734 -5.50 -32.83 -15.11
N GLN A 735 -6.79 -32.97 -14.77
CA GLN A 735 -7.21 -33.75 -13.61
C GLN A 735 -6.99 -35.27 -13.80
N ASP A 736 -6.67 -35.73 -15.03
CA ASP A 736 -6.50 -37.16 -15.37
C ASP A 736 -5.08 -37.59 -15.87
N THR A 737 -4.07 -36.72 -16.04
CA THR A 737 -2.65 -37.12 -16.40
C THR A 737 -1.65 -35.93 -16.34
N PRO A 738 -0.30 -36.14 -16.23
CA PRO A 738 0.67 -35.08 -15.95
C PRO A 738 0.87 -34.04 -17.07
N PRO A 739 1.35 -32.80 -16.74
CA PRO A 739 1.23 -31.62 -17.62
C PRO A 739 2.19 -31.55 -18.82
N LEU A 740 3.28 -32.33 -18.80
CA LEU A 740 4.49 -32.06 -19.61
C LEU A 740 4.47 -32.63 -21.04
N LEU A 741 3.58 -33.57 -21.38
CA LEU A 741 3.58 -34.24 -22.70
C LEU A 741 2.78 -33.53 -23.80
N ARG A 742 2.08 -32.42 -23.51
CA ARG A 742 0.95 -31.97 -24.37
C ARG A 742 1.09 -30.60 -25.03
N VAL A 743 1.92 -29.70 -24.50
CA VAL A 743 2.05 -28.33 -25.04
C VAL A 743 2.77 -28.34 -26.41
N GLU A 744 3.71 -29.26 -26.62
CA GLU A 744 4.44 -29.42 -27.90
C GLU A 744 3.55 -29.95 -29.05
N ALA A 745 2.47 -30.69 -28.76
CA ALA A 745 1.62 -31.27 -29.80
C ALA A 745 0.66 -30.24 -30.46
N LEU A 746 0.38 -29.10 -29.81
CA LEU A 746 -0.71 -28.20 -30.20
C LEU A 746 -0.23 -26.92 -30.92
N THR A 747 1.02 -26.50 -30.75
CA THR A 747 1.54 -25.25 -31.34
C THR A 747 1.65 -25.28 -32.88
N GLY A 748 1.79 -26.47 -33.48
CA GLY A 748 1.95 -26.65 -34.92
C GLY A 748 0.70 -27.05 -35.71
N LYS A 749 -0.27 -27.75 -35.10
CA LYS A 749 -1.41 -28.35 -35.83
C LYS A 749 -2.75 -27.63 -35.68
N GLU A 750 -3.01 -26.90 -34.59
CA GLU A 750 -4.30 -26.21 -34.38
C GLU A 750 -4.31 -24.73 -34.77
N ARG A 751 -3.14 -24.06 -34.86
CA ARG A 751 -3.06 -22.68 -35.39
C ARG A 751 -3.45 -22.58 -36.88
N ALA A 752 -3.33 -23.68 -37.63
CA ALA A 752 -3.67 -23.75 -39.06
C ALA A 752 -5.00 -24.47 -39.32
N ALA A 753 -5.65 -25.03 -38.30
CA ALA A 753 -6.84 -25.86 -38.46
C ALA A 753 -7.89 -25.55 -37.39
N SER A 754 -8.42 -24.33 -37.42
CA SER A 754 -9.86 -24.18 -37.20
C SER A 754 -10.47 -24.02 -38.59
N PRO A 755 -11.19 -25.02 -39.12
CA PRO A 755 -11.92 -24.86 -40.36
C PRO A 755 -12.86 -23.67 -40.22
N MET A 756 -13.10 -22.95 -41.33
CA MET A 756 -14.27 -22.10 -41.47
C MET A 756 -15.47 -22.82 -40.84
N MET A 757 -16.16 -22.12 -39.94
CA MET A 757 -17.28 -22.64 -39.18
C MET A 757 -18.33 -23.23 -40.14
N GLU A 758 -18.37 -24.54 -40.32
CA GLU A 758 -19.50 -25.19 -40.96
C GLU A 758 -20.70 -25.02 -40.04
N VAL A 759 -21.68 -24.27 -40.53
CA VAL A 759 -22.95 -23.97 -39.86
C VAL A 759 -23.74 -25.27 -39.74
N GLN A 760 -23.57 -25.98 -38.62
CA GLN A 760 -24.43 -27.11 -38.27
C GLN A 760 -24.92 -26.98 -36.83
N GLN A 761 -25.78 -25.98 -36.61
CA GLN A 761 -27.04 -26.00 -35.83
C GLN A 761 -27.45 -24.55 -35.51
N PRO A 762 -28.76 -24.21 -35.56
CA PRO A 762 -29.22 -22.88 -35.18
C PRO A 762 -28.90 -22.65 -33.71
N TRP A 763 -28.10 -21.61 -33.47
CA TRP A 763 -27.60 -21.29 -32.15
C TRP A 763 -28.76 -20.72 -31.31
N THR A 764 -29.24 -21.50 -30.34
CA THR A 764 -30.08 -20.96 -29.27
C THR A 764 -29.12 -20.25 -28.31
N GLY A 765 -29.27 -18.94 -28.05
CA GLY A 765 -28.35 -18.13 -27.23
C GLY A 765 -27.94 -18.71 -25.87
N PHE A 766 -27.13 -17.96 -25.10
CA PHE A 766 -26.80 -18.35 -23.73
C PHE A 766 -28.11 -18.63 -22.98
N PRO A 767 -28.22 -19.69 -22.15
CA PRO A 767 -29.43 -19.98 -21.40
C PRO A 767 -29.62 -18.96 -20.27
N TRP A 768 -29.87 -17.71 -20.66
CA TRP A 768 -30.07 -16.55 -19.80
C TRP A 768 -31.28 -16.76 -18.91
N SER A 769 -32.33 -17.41 -19.40
CA SER A 769 -33.47 -17.84 -18.60
C SER A 769 -33.05 -18.79 -17.48
N ALA A 770 -32.09 -19.70 -17.70
CA ALA A 770 -31.57 -20.58 -16.65
C ALA A 770 -30.69 -19.84 -15.65
N LEU A 771 -29.79 -18.94 -16.10
CA LEU A 771 -28.99 -18.10 -15.18
C LEU A 771 -29.88 -17.13 -14.38
N LYS A 772 -30.88 -16.52 -15.03
CA LYS A 772 -31.91 -15.68 -14.42
C LYS A 772 -32.74 -16.51 -13.45
N ASN A 773 -33.12 -17.74 -13.79
CA ASN A 773 -33.86 -18.64 -12.90
C ASN A 773 -32.98 -19.17 -11.76
N ASP A 774 -31.67 -19.33 -11.93
CA ASP A 774 -30.75 -19.67 -10.84
C ASP A 774 -30.56 -18.48 -9.90
N ILE A 775 -30.44 -17.26 -10.45
CA ILE A 775 -30.37 -16.02 -9.69
C ILE A 775 -31.72 -15.76 -9.01
N LEU A 776 -32.84 -15.98 -9.68
CA LEU A 776 -34.19 -15.84 -9.13
C LEU A 776 -34.53 -16.98 -8.17
N ALA A 777 -34.06 -18.21 -8.35
CA ALA A 777 -34.15 -19.27 -7.35
C ALA A 777 -33.25 -18.97 -6.14
N SER A 778 -32.15 -18.23 -6.34
CA SER A 778 -31.36 -17.65 -5.26
C SER A 778 -32.01 -16.41 -4.63
N ARG A 779 -32.94 -15.74 -5.34
CA ARG A 779 -33.69 -14.54 -4.92
C ARG A 779 -35.04 -14.88 -4.28
N GLU A 780 -35.66 -15.99 -4.64
CA GLU A 780 -36.86 -16.61 -4.04
C GLU A 780 -36.53 -17.22 -2.67
N LYS A 781 -35.25 -17.30 -2.32
CA LYS A 781 -34.78 -17.49 -0.93
C LYS A 781 -34.79 -16.20 -0.09
N ASN A 782 -35.28 -15.07 -0.64
CA ASN A 782 -35.42 -13.79 0.06
C ASN A 782 -36.88 -13.28 0.08
N VAL A 783 -37.79 -14.09 0.61
CA VAL A 783 -38.94 -13.62 1.42
C VAL A 783 -38.41 -13.43 2.86
N PRO A 784 -38.86 -12.46 3.67
CA PRO A 784 -38.37 -12.34 5.03
C PRO A 784 -38.84 -13.56 5.82
N GLN A 785 -37.93 -14.51 5.99
CA GLN A 785 -38.13 -15.79 6.63
C GLN A 785 -37.16 -15.87 7.82
N PRO A 786 -37.58 -16.58 8.89
CA PRO A 786 -36.92 -16.58 10.17
C PRO A 786 -35.50 -17.11 10.02
N ASN A 787 -34.60 -16.56 10.80
CA ASN A 787 -33.18 -16.91 10.76
C ASN A 787 -32.98 -18.42 10.99
N LEU A 788 -31.99 -19.01 10.30
CA LEU A 788 -31.61 -20.43 10.30
C LEU A 788 -31.66 -21.12 11.68
N PRO A 789 -31.31 -20.47 12.82
CA PRO A 789 -31.48 -21.04 14.15
C PRO A 789 -32.93 -21.42 14.49
N GLN A 790 -33.91 -20.62 14.08
CA GLN A 790 -35.34 -20.82 14.39
C GLN A 790 -35.97 -21.96 13.58
N LEU A 791 -35.52 -22.16 12.33
CA LEU A 791 -35.92 -23.29 11.48
C LEU A 791 -35.36 -24.62 12.02
N VAL A 792 -34.10 -24.60 12.46
CA VAL A 792 -33.42 -25.77 13.05
C VAL A 792 -34.01 -26.12 14.42
N ASP A 793 -34.30 -25.14 15.27
CA ASP A 793 -34.93 -25.36 16.58
C ASP A 793 -36.36 -25.92 16.45
N SER A 794 -37.13 -25.52 15.43
CA SER A 794 -38.47 -26.06 15.14
C SER A 794 -38.46 -27.57 14.87
N ILE A 795 -37.43 -28.06 14.18
CA ILE A 795 -37.27 -29.47 13.81
C ILE A 795 -36.65 -30.28 14.96
N TRP A 796 -35.68 -29.69 15.68
CA TRP A 796 -34.91 -30.38 16.72
C TRP A 796 -35.62 -30.48 18.07
N ASN A 797 -36.51 -29.54 18.40
CA ASN A 797 -37.31 -29.56 19.64
C ASN A 797 -38.32 -30.72 19.71
N ARG A 798 -38.39 -31.58 18.68
CA ARG A 798 -39.21 -32.81 18.66
C ARG A 798 -38.42 -34.09 19.06
N ILE A 799 -37.12 -33.99 19.33
CA ILE A 799 -36.26 -35.13 19.68
C ILE A 799 -35.78 -35.00 21.15
N PRO A 800 -36.11 -35.94 22.06
CA PRO A 800 -35.66 -35.90 23.44
C PRO A 800 -34.20 -36.37 23.56
N ILE A 801 -33.29 -35.54 24.09
CA ILE A 801 -31.87 -35.89 24.26
C ILE A 801 -31.47 -35.73 25.75
N PHE A 802 -30.72 -36.71 26.26
CA PHE A 802 -30.11 -36.76 27.59
C PHE A 802 -29.20 -35.54 27.85
N GLY A 803 -29.36 -34.88 29.00
CA GLY A 803 -28.57 -33.69 29.35
C GLY A 803 -27.11 -33.98 29.77
N PRO A 804 -26.21 -32.98 29.72
CA PRO A 804 -24.78 -33.13 30.06
C PRO A 804 -24.55 -33.56 31.52
N PRO A 805 -23.44 -34.22 31.88
CA PRO A 805 -23.16 -34.63 33.27
C PRO A 805 -23.07 -33.41 34.21
N VAL A 806 -23.54 -33.58 35.45
CA VAL A 806 -23.47 -32.53 36.50
C VAL A 806 -22.10 -32.62 37.16
N ALA A 807 -21.40 -31.48 37.30
CA ALA A 807 -20.08 -31.44 37.92
C ALA A 807 -20.13 -31.88 39.39
N GLU A 808 -19.04 -32.49 39.87
CA GLU A 808 -18.92 -33.01 41.23
C GLU A 808 -19.13 -31.88 42.27
N GLY A 809 -20.09 -32.03 43.17
CA GLY A 809 -20.48 -30.97 44.13
C GLY A 809 -21.49 -29.93 43.62
N GLN A 810 -22.11 -30.16 42.45
CA GLN A 810 -23.23 -29.36 41.94
C GLN A 810 -24.54 -30.17 41.87
N ALA A 811 -25.67 -29.48 41.94
CA ALA A 811 -27.02 -30.01 41.78
C ALA A 811 -27.73 -29.29 40.62
N ARG A 812 -28.33 -30.07 39.71
CA ARG A 812 -29.09 -29.54 38.57
C ARG A 812 -30.54 -29.29 38.95
N VAL A 813 -30.99 -28.05 38.78
CA VAL A 813 -32.39 -27.66 38.94
C VAL A 813 -33.04 -27.59 37.57
N ARG A 814 -34.17 -28.27 37.37
CA ARG A 814 -34.95 -28.25 36.12
C ARG A 814 -36.30 -27.60 36.35
N TRP A 815 -36.76 -26.80 35.40
CA TRP A 815 -38.10 -26.23 35.42
C TRP A 815 -38.66 -26.11 34.00
N THR A 816 -39.98 -26.02 33.89
CA THR A 816 -40.66 -25.75 32.62
C THR A 816 -40.99 -24.27 32.56
N CYS A 817 -40.49 -23.58 31.54
CA CYS A 817 -40.86 -22.21 31.23
C CYS A 817 -42.31 -22.15 30.75
N PRO A 818 -43.08 -21.09 31.03
CA PRO A 818 -44.44 -20.92 30.50
C PRO A 818 -44.59 -21.06 28.98
N CYS A 819 -43.51 -20.84 28.21
CA CYS A 819 -43.48 -21.10 26.76
C CYS A 819 -43.46 -22.60 26.38
N GLY A 820 -43.49 -23.51 27.36
CA GLY A 820 -43.48 -24.96 27.19
C GLY A 820 -42.08 -25.59 27.12
N GLN A 821 -41.01 -24.80 27.15
CA GLN A 821 -39.63 -25.30 27.07
C GLN A 821 -39.10 -25.73 28.45
N GLN A 822 -38.53 -26.93 28.55
CA GLN A 822 -37.77 -27.34 29.74
C GLN A 822 -36.39 -26.68 29.76
N LEU A 823 -36.06 -26.08 30.91
CA LEU A 823 -34.80 -25.40 31.19
C LEU A 823 -34.12 -26.03 32.40
N PHE A 824 -32.81 -25.83 32.51
CA PHE A 824 -32.04 -26.27 33.67
C PHE A 824 -30.89 -25.31 33.94
N ASP A 825 -30.45 -25.22 35.19
CA ASP A 825 -29.21 -24.57 35.61
C ASP A 825 -28.57 -25.40 36.74
N ASP A 826 -27.25 -25.34 36.84
CA ASP A 826 -26.45 -26.13 37.79
C ASP A 826 -25.94 -25.21 38.92
N PHE A 827 -26.17 -25.60 40.18
CA PHE A 827 -25.83 -24.81 41.37
C PHE A 827 -24.97 -25.63 42.34
N SER A 828 -24.16 -24.98 43.19
CA SER A 828 -23.38 -25.70 44.23
C SER A 828 -24.32 -26.42 45.21
N SER A 829 -24.05 -27.69 45.52
CA SER A 829 -24.88 -28.54 46.39
C SER A 829 -24.72 -28.27 47.90
N SER A 830 -23.99 -27.22 48.28
CA SER A 830 -23.55 -26.96 49.66
C SER A 830 -24.64 -26.46 50.63
N SER A 831 -25.89 -26.29 50.20
CA SER A 831 -27.05 -26.10 51.10
C SER A 831 -28.37 -26.58 50.47
N PRO A 832 -29.00 -27.65 50.98
CA PRO A 832 -30.28 -28.16 50.47
C PRO A 832 -31.43 -27.15 50.57
N GLU A 833 -31.43 -26.26 51.58
CA GLU A 833 -32.54 -25.32 51.79
C GLU A 833 -32.67 -24.26 50.68
N SER A 834 -31.55 -23.81 50.11
CA SER A 834 -31.56 -22.80 49.04
C SER A 834 -31.96 -23.36 47.68
N LEU A 835 -31.62 -24.62 47.41
CA LEU A 835 -32.09 -25.35 46.24
C LEU A 835 -33.62 -25.52 46.29
N GLN A 836 -34.16 -25.77 47.48
CA GLN A 836 -35.60 -25.92 47.71
C GLN A 836 -36.35 -24.57 47.62
N ALA A 837 -35.75 -23.49 48.14
CA ALA A 837 -36.26 -22.12 47.96
C ALA A 837 -36.27 -21.68 46.48
N LEU A 838 -35.24 -22.05 45.71
CA LEU A 838 -35.18 -21.82 44.27
C LEU A 838 -36.28 -22.57 43.52
N LEU A 839 -36.46 -23.85 43.83
CA LEU A 839 -37.51 -24.68 43.23
C LEU A 839 -38.91 -24.10 43.52
N GLN A 840 -39.16 -23.63 44.75
CA GLN A 840 -40.42 -22.95 45.08
C GLN A 840 -40.59 -21.63 44.32
N ASN A 841 -39.54 -20.81 44.18
CA ASN A 841 -39.61 -19.57 43.41
C ASN A 841 -39.95 -19.84 41.93
N LEU A 842 -39.28 -20.81 41.31
CA LEU A 842 -39.52 -21.21 39.91
C LEU A 842 -40.91 -21.83 39.70
N GLN A 843 -41.46 -22.55 40.69
CA GLN A 843 -42.79 -23.15 40.63
C GLN A 843 -43.93 -22.15 40.86
N ASN A 844 -43.77 -21.18 41.77
CA ASN A 844 -44.77 -20.15 42.05
C ASN A 844 -45.04 -19.22 40.86
N HIS A 845 -44.05 -19.02 39.98
CA HIS A 845 -44.21 -18.29 38.72
C HIS A 845 -45.08 -19.02 37.68
N ASN A 846 -45.29 -20.35 37.79
CA ASN A 846 -46.20 -21.12 36.93
C ASN A 846 -47.65 -21.15 37.46
N LEU A 847 -47.88 -20.82 38.73
CA LEU A 847 -49.20 -20.92 39.38
C LEU A 847 -49.99 -19.59 39.39
N SER A 848 -49.36 -18.47 39.05
CA SER A 848 -49.96 -17.13 39.18
C SER A 848 -50.73 -16.63 37.94
N SER A 849 -50.91 -17.46 36.90
CA SER A 849 -51.59 -17.08 35.65
C SER A 849 -52.90 -17.83 35.38
N GLY A 850 -53.51 -18.42 36.42
CA GLY A 850 -54.77 -19.15 36.31
C GLY A 850 -55.86 -18.64 37.23
N GLN A 851 -56.40 -17.44 36.98
CA GLN A 851 -57.81 -17.09 37.27
C GLN A 851 -58.13 -15.65 36.78
N GLY A 852 -58.77 -15.57 35.62
CA GLY A 852 -59.45 -14.39 35.11
C GLY A 852 -60.59 -14.87 34.23
N GLN A 853 -61.80 -14.84 34.79
CA GLN A 853 -63.02 -15.45 34.27
C GLN A 853 -63.40 -14.92 32.87
N HIS A 854 -63.70 -15.85 31.96
CA HIS A 854 -64.52 -15.60 30.79
C HIS A 854 -65.99 -15.40 31.19
N THR A 855 -66.61 -14.31 30.73
CA THR A 855 -68.07 -14.22 30.53
C THR A 855 -68.40 -13.35 29.31
N GLY A 856 -69.22 -13.90 28.39
CA GLY A 856 -69.94 -13.18 27.32
C GLY A 856 -69.40 -13.44 25.91
N SER A 857 -69.82 -14.52 25.22
CA SER A 857 -71.03 -14.66 24.38
C SER A 857 -70.93 -14.06 22.96
N SER A 858 -70.91 -14.99 22.01
CA SER A 858 -71.23 -14.95 20.56
C SER A 858 -71.92 -13.71 19.95
N SER A 859 -71.47 -13.30 18.76
CA SER A 859 -72.31 -13.29 17.55
C SER A 859 -71.52 -12.92 16.28
N SER A 860 -71.84 -13.64 15.21
CA SER A 860 -71.55 -13.42 13.79
C SER A 860 -71.86 -12.02 13.26
N GLN A 861 -71.08 -11.54 12.28
CA GLN A 861 -71.62 -11.03 11.00
C GLN A 861 -70.52 -10.81 9.95
N ASP A 862 -70.78 -11.37 8.77
CA ASP A 862 -70.12 -11.09 7.51
C ASP A 862 -70.60 -9.77 6.90
N SER A 863 -69.77 -9.27 5.98
CA SER A 863 -70.11 -8.49 4.78
C SER A 863 -69.92 -6.96 4.75
N THR A 864 -69.15 -6.59 3.70
CA THR A 864 -69.22 -5.41 2.83
C THR A 864 -68.97 -4.01 3.40
N SER A 865 -67.77 -3.49 3.14
CA SER A 865 -67.55 -2.37 2.19
C SER A 865 -66.12 -1.83 2.32
N ARG A 866 -65.38 -1.79 1.20
CA ARG A 866 -64.24 -0.87 1.05
C ARG A 866 -64.82 0.52 0.81
N PRO A 867 -64.29 1.58 1.45
CA PRO A 867 -63.39 2.46 0.69
C PRO A 867 -62.22 3.02 1.50
N ASN A 868 -61.05 3.05 0.86
CA ASN A 868 -59.88 3.91 1.12
C ASN A 868 -59.53 4.28 2.58
N LEU A 869 -58.54 3.59 3.14
CA LEU A 869 -57.70 4.15 4.20
C LEU A 869 -56.24 4.24 3.74
N LYS A 870 -55.78 5.50 3.76
CA LYS A 870 -54.43 5.97 3.51
C LYS A 870 -53.40 5.05 4.15
N TRP A 871 -52.37 4.74 3.37
CA TRP A 871 -51.11 4.18 3.85
C TRP A 871 -50.56 5.02 5.02
N PRO A 872 -50.44 4.47 6.24
CA PRO A 872 -49.50 4.97 7.22
C PRO A 872 -48.23 4.15 7.05
N TRP A 873 -47.23 4.78 6.44
CA TRP A 873 -45.85 4.34 6.50
C TRP A 873 -45.47 4.01 7.96
N PRO A 874 -44.83 2.88 8.28
CA PRO A 874 -43.90 2.83 9.39
C PRO A 874 -42.53 3.21 8.84
N THR A 875 -42.25 4.50 8.95
CA THR A 875 -40.95 5.16 8.86
C THR A 875 -39.91 4.45 9.75
N PHE A 876 -38.89 3.86 9.12
CA PHE A 876 -37.57 3.63 9.69
C PHE A 876 -36.56 4.02 8.58
N MET A 877 -36.35 5.29 8.24
CA MET A 877 -36.33 6.56 8.99
C MET A 877 -37.25 7.63 8.34
N PRO A 878 -37.79 8.63 9.08
CA PRO A 878 -38.20 9.87 8.45
C PRO A 878 -36.97 10.59 7.90
N GLY A 879 -37.08 11.02 6.64
CA GLY A 879 -36.25 12.09 6.10
C GLY A 879 -36.27 13.31 7.03
N ASN A 880 -35.14 14.02 7.04
CA ASN A 880 -34.66 15.07 7.95
C ASN A 880 -33.71 14.64 9.08
N ASN A 881 -33.72 13.38 9.54
CA ASN A 881 -32.81 12.99 10.64
C ASN A 881 -31.48 12.36 10.21
N PHE A 882 -31.24 12.09 8.92
CA PHE A 882 -29.88 11.77 8.45
C PHE A 882 -28.97 13.01 8.54
N ASN A 883 -29.51 14.18 8.22
CA ASN A 883 -28.82 15.45 8.43
C ASN A 883 -28.71 15.80 9.92
N GLU A 884 -29.67 15.44 10.78
CA GLU A 884 -29.59 15.61 12.23
C GLU A 884 -28.62 14.61 12.91
N PHE A 885 -28.52 13.38 12.40
CA PHE A 885 -27.54 12.35 12.79
C PHE A 885 -26.12 12.73 12.35
N LEU A 886 -25.96 13.30 11.15
CA LEU A 886 -24.71 13.91 10.68
C LEU A 886 -24.40 15.24 11.41
N ARG A 887 -25.39 15.98 11.90
CA ARG A 887 -25.20 17.22 12.69
C ARG A 887 -24.87 16.94 14.16
N ARG A 888 -25.40 15.85 14.75
CA ARG A 888 -25.06 15.42 16.13
C ARG A 888 -23.65 14.82 16.25
N LYS A 889 -23.12 14.22 15.18
CA LYS A 889 -21.71 13.79 15.17
C LYS A 889 -20.70 14.94 15.05
N LYS A 890 -21.19 16.19 14.94
CA LYS A 890 -20.38 17.42 14.86
C LYS A 890 -20.33 18.22 16.17
N GLU A 891 -21.05 17.83 17.22
CA GLU A 891 -21.10 18.58 18.50
C GLU A 891 -20.79 17.79 19.78
N GLU A 892 -20.45 16.49 19.73
CA GLU A 892 -19.87 15.80 20.90
C GLU A 892 -18.38 15.54 20.71
N GLY A 893 -17.66 16.64 20.54
CA GLY A 893 -16.27 16.75 20.97
C GLY A 893 -16.25 17.25 22.41
N THR A 894 -16.48 16.38 23.40
CA THR A 894 -16.03 16.69 24.76
C THR A 894 -14.54 16.36 24.83
N ALA A 895 -13.74 17.31 24.36
CA ALA A 895 -12.37 17.44 24.80
C ALA A 895 -12.36 17.57 26.32
N LEU A 896 -11.59 16.74 27.01
CA LEU A 896 -11.27 17.00 28.41
C LEU A 896 -10.23 18.14 28.45
N PRO A 897 -10.46 19.20 29.24
CA PRO A 897 -9.53 20.32 29.34
C PRO A 897 -8.25 19.89 30.05
N MET A 898 -7.12 20.32 29.50
CA MET A 898 -5.83 20.28 30.20
C MET A 898 -5.85 21.25 31.40
N HIS A 899 -5.51 20.69 32.56
CA HIS A 899 -5.14 21.33 33.84
C HIS A 899 -6.23 22.09 34.62
N THR A 900 -6.52 21.64 35.86
CA THR A 900 -6.28 22.37 37.13
C THR A 900 -6.81 21.54 38.34
N LEU A 901 -5.91 21.20 39.27
CA LEU A 901 -6.01 20.82 40.71
C LEU A 901 -7.16 19.88 41.24
N PRO A 902 -6.84 19.04 42.26
CA PRO A 902 -7.76 18.02 42.78
C PRO A 902 -8.88 18.65 43.62
N ARG A 903 -10.11 18.57 43.14
CA ARG A 903 -11.32 18.77 43.95
C ARG A 903 -11.94 17.43 44.26
N ILE A 904 -11.99 17.12 45.55
CA ILE A 904 -12.81 16.05 46.13
C ILE A 904 -14.29 16.41 45.87
N PRO A 905 -15.11 15.56 45.22
CA PRO A 905 -16.54 15.80 45.15
C PRO A 905 -17.26 15.15 46.34
N GLU A 906 -17.98 15.99 47.07
CA GLU A 906 -19.06 15.63 48.01
C GLU A 906 -20.21 14.88 47.31
N PRO A 907 -21.06 14.14 48.07
CA PRO A 907 -22.05 13.23 47.52
C PRO A 907 -23.26 13.98 46.94
N VAL A 908 -23.60 13.70 45.68
CA VAL A 908 -24.79 14.28 45.03
C VAL A 908 -25.78 13.17 44.66
N ALA A 909 -27.04 13.45 45.01
CA ALA A 909 -28.19 12.58 44.96
C ALA A 909 -28.70 12.23 43.53
N ASN A 910 -29.32 11.05 43.42
CA ASN A 910 -30.17 10.55 42.33
C ASN A 910 -29.56 10.45 40.93
N THR A 911 -28.66 9.49 40.74
CA THR A 911 -28.17 9.04 39.44
C THR A 911 -28.93 7.79 38.98
N THR A 912 -29.56 7.83 37.80
CA THR A 912 -30.07 6.63 37.11
C THR A 912 -28.95 5.60 36.93
N PRO A 913 -29.17 4.32 37.26
CA PRO A 913 -28.08 3.35 37.35
C PRO A 913 -27.58 2.89 35.98
N TYR A 914 -26.29 2.57 35.88
CA TYR A 914 -25.64 2.09 34.67
C TYR A 914 -25.58 0.56 34.62
N LEU A 915 -25.90 -0.02 33.47
CA LEU A 915 -25.64 -1.43 33.18
C LEU A 915 -24.31 -1.56 32.43
N LEU A 916 -23.38 -2.29 33.02
CA LEU A 916 -22.07 -2.58 32.42
C LEU A 916 -22.17 -3.87 31.58
N MET A 917 -21.97 -3.75 30.28
CA MET A 917 -22.10 -4.83 29.30
C MET A 917 -20.73 -5.15 28.69
N CYS A 918 -20.25 -6.36 28.92
CA CYS A 918 -19.04 -6.92 28.32
C CYS A 918 -19.46 -7.78 27.12
N ILE A 919 -19.12 -7.36 25.90
CA ILE A 919 -19.50 -8.07 24.66
C ILE A 919 -18.23 -8.53 23.93
N ASP A 920 -18.16 -9.83 23.62
CA ASP A 920 -17.04 -10.42 22.90
C ASP A 920 -16.96 -9.87 21.47
N ARG A 921 -15.80 -9.32 21.10
CA ARG A 921 -15.47 -8.93 19.72
C ARG A 921 -14.35 -9.84 19.20
N GLY A 922 -14.73 -10.89 18.49
CA GLY A 922 -13.78 -11.86 17.95
C GLY A 922 -13.41 -12.94 18.97
N ARG A 923 -12.12 -13.32 19.07
CA ARG A 923 -11.62 -14.34 20.00
C ARG A 923 -10.81 -13.79 21.18
N HIS A 924 -10.44 -12.50 21.17
CA HIS A 924 -9.36 -12.00 22.03
C HIS A 924 -9.69 -10.73 22.83
N PHE A 925 -10.79 -10.04 22.57
CA PHE A 925 -11.13 -8.80 23.28
C PHE A 925 -12.60 -8.74 23.62
N THR A 926 -12.91 -8.27 24.83
CA THR A 926 -14.27 -7.99 25.28
C THR A 926 -14.38 -6.48 25.49
N GLY A 927 -15.28 -5.84 24.73
CA GLY A 927 -15.52 -4.41 24.86
C GLY A 927 -16.41 -4.13 26.06
N LEU A 928 -16.10 -3.08 26.83
CA LEU A 928 -16.92 -2.60 27.94
C LEU A 928 -17.84 -1.48 27.46
N TYR A 929 -19.15 -1.70 27.57
CA TYR A 929 -20.17 -0.72 27.25
C TYR A 929 -20.96 -0.36 28.49
N GLN A 930 -21.05 0.93 28.78
CA GLN A 930 -21.66 1.45 30.00
C GLN A 930 -22.93 2.20 29.63
N HIS A 931 -24.08 1.53 29.68
CA HIS A 931 -25.35 2.11 29.24
C HIS A 931 -26.21 2.54 30.42
N VAL A 932 -26.81 3.74 30.33
CA VAL A 932 -27.78 4.21 31.31
C VAL A 932 -29.09 3.44 31.14
N LEU A 933 -29.61 2.85 32.22
CA LEU A 933 -30.94 2.23 32.22
C LEU A 933 -32.01 3.31 32.36
N GLN A 934 -32.36 3.96 31.25
CA GLN A 934 -33.47 4.92 31.19
C GLN A 934 -34.74 4.22 30.71
N ASN A 935 -35.86 4.43 31.41
CA ASN A 935 -37.20 3.94 31.04
C ASN A 935 -37.31 2.41 30.93
N VAL A 936 -36.55 1.66 31.74
CA VAL A 936 -36.67 0.19 31.85
C VAL A 936 -37.36 -0.15 33.16
N GLU A 937 -38.64 -0.51 33.09
CA GLU A 937 -39.50 -0.76 34.25
C GLU A 937 -39.79 -2.24 34.49
N ASP A 938 -39.53 -3.14 33.55
CA ASP A 938 -39.76 -4.57 33.71
C ASP A 938 -38.73 -5.43 32.95
N ASP A 939 -38.75 -6.74 33.22
CA ASP A 939 -37.84 -7.72 32.63
C ASP A 939 -38.03 -7.81 31.10
N THR A 940 -39.23 -7.54 30.57
CA THR A 940 -39.49 -7.57 29.13
C THR A 940 -38.77 -6.42 28.43
N GLN A 941 -38.89 -5.21 28.98
CA GLN A 941 -38.20 -4.01 28.50
C GLN A 941 -36.69 -4.14 28.67
N LEU A 942 -36.22 -4.79 29.73
CA LEU A 942 -34.79 -5.08 29.93
C LEU A 942 -34.22 -5.95 28.81
N PHE A 943 -34.86 -7.08 28.46
CA PHE A 943 -34.34 -7.94 27.40
C PHE A 943 -34.50 -7.34 26.00
N GLN A 944 -35.50 -6.47 25.78
CA GLN A 944 -35.57 -5.65 24.57
C GLN A 944 -34.40 -4.66 24.49
N PHE A 945 -34.13 -3.94 25.59
CA PHE A 945 -32.97 -3.04 25.70
C PHE A 945 -31.65 -3.77 25.44
N LEU A 946 -31.46 -4.97 25.97
CA LEU A 946 -30.27 -5.79 25.71
C LEU A 946 -30.13 -6.16 24.23
N ARG A 947 -31.21 -6.58 23.57
CA ARG A 947 -31.19 -6.96 22.15
C ARG A 947 -30.92 -5.76 21.24
N ASP A 948 -31.50 -4.60 21.54
CA ASP A 948 -31.28 -3.37 20.80
C ASP A 948 -29.83 -2.90 20.92
N ASN A 949 -29.28 -2.93 22.13
CA ASN A 949 -27.87 -2.57 22.31
C ASN A 949 -26.95 -3.62 21.66
N VAL A 950 -27.16 -4.93 21.84
CA VAL A 950 -26.34 -5.96 21.16
C VAL A 950 -26.43 -5.83 19.64
N SER A 951 -27.60 -5.54 19.06
CA SER A 951 -27.76 -5.39 17.61
C SER A 951 -27.09 -4.11 17.05
N ARG A 952 -27.20 -2.97 17.75
CA ARG A 952 -26.50 -1.72 17.38
C ARG A 952 -24.98 -1.89 17.32
N HIS A 953 -24.43 -2.75 18.18
CA HIS A 953 -22.98 -3.01 18.23
C HIS A 953 -22.50 -4.05 17.20
N ARG A 954 -23.40 -4.86 16.62
CA ARG A 954 -23.10 -5.96 15.69
C ARG A 954 -23.05 -5.56 14.20
N GLY A 955 -23.63 -4.41 13.82
CA GLY A 955 -23.62 -3.92 12.43
C GLY A 955 -24.26 -4.87 11.41
N ILE A 956 -24.09 -4.60 10.11
CA ILE A 956 -24.69 -5.38 9.01
C ILE A 956 -23.94 -6.71 8.76
N SER A 957 -22.68 -6.84 9.23
CA SER A 957 -21.81 -8.00 8.96
C SER A 957 -22.04 -9.22 9.85
N SER A 958 -22.77 -9.10 10.97
CA SER A 958 -22.99 -10.23 11.89
C SER A 958 -23.90 -11.33 11.33
N TRP A 959 -24.64 -11.06 10.26
CA TRP A 959 -25.60 -11.99 9.66
C TRP A 959 -24.95 -13.22 9.00
N LEU A 960 -23.67 -13.16 8.58
CA LEU A 960 -22.99 -14.22 7.80
C LEU A 960 -22.12 -15.19 8.62
N THR A 961 -21.99 -15.02 9.94
CA THR A 961 -20.87 -15.61 10.70
C THR A 961 -21.17 -16.96 11.36
N PHE A 962 -22.37 -17.54 11.21
CA PHE A 962 -22.87 -18.70 12.01
C PHE A 962 -22.65 -18.54 13.53
N ARG A 963 -22.38 -17.32 13.99
CA ARG A 963 -22.20 -16.98 15.40
C ARG A 963 -23.51 -16.51 15.98
N SER A 964 -23.85 -17.08 17.13
CA SER A 964 -25.01 -16.68 17.94
C SER A 964 -24.55 -16.26 19.33
N VAL A 965 -25.42 -15.55 20.05
CA VAL A 965 -25.25 -15.47 21.50
C VAL A 965 -25.39 -16.89 22.03
N ASN A 966 -24.29 -17.46 22.50
CA ASN A 966 -24.25 -18.81 23.03
C ASN A 966 -24.57 -18.82 24.53
N ALA A 967 -24.14 -17.78 25.25
CA ALA A 967 -24.40 -17.64 26.68
C ALA A 967 -24.43 -16.16 27.09
N ILE A 968 -25.30 -15.84 28.05
CA ILE A 968 -25.26 -14.58 28.81
C ILE A 968 -25.08 -14.94 30.27
N SER A 969 -24.04 -14.39 30.90
CA SER A 969 -23.69 -14.68 32.29
C SER A 969 -23.38 -13.42 33.06
N LEU A 970 -23.52 -13.48 34.39
CA LEU A 970 -23.03 -12.43 35.28
C LEU A 970 -21.51 -12.55 35.40
N THR A 971 -20.80 -11.41 35.41
CA THR A 971 -19.35 -11.43 35.46
C THR A 971 -18.74 -10.30 36.28
N ARG A 972 -17.51 -10.56 36.73
CA ARG A 972 -16.56 -9.59 37.29
C ARG A 972 -15.46 -9.35 36.26
N PHE A 973 -15.11 -8.10 36.03
CA PHE A 973 -14.10 -7.72 35.03
C PHE A 973 -13.19 -6.60 35.54
N GLU A 974 -12.00 -6.49 34.94
CA GLU A 974 -11.07 -5.38 35.15
C GLU A 974 -11.02 -4.53 33.88
N ALA A 975 -11.12 -3.22 34.02
CA ALA A 975 -11.16 -2.28 32.89
C ALA A 975 -10.16 -1.14 33.07
N ASP A 976 -9.57 -0.71 31.95
CA ASP A 976 -8.67 0.45 31.87
C ASP A 976 -9.33 1.65 31.17
N ASN A 977 -8.53 2.69 30.86
CA ASN A 977 -8.99 3.89 30.14
C ASN A 977 -9.41 3.63 28.67
N SER A 978 -9.23 2.42 28.14
CA SER A 978 -9.34 2.13 26.70
C SER A 978 -10.64 1.43 26.28
N GLN A 979 -11.68 1.46 27.12
CA GLN A 979 -13.00 0.83 26.87
C GLN A 979 -12.97 -0.71 26.70
N TYR A 980 -11.87 -1.37 27.10
CA TYR A 980 -11.77 -2.83 27.12
C TYR A 980 -11.97 -3.35 28.55
N ALA A 981 -12.57 -4.54 28.65
CA ALA A 981 -12.73 -5.26 29.91
C ALA A 981 -12.08 -6.65 29.80
N GLU A 982 -11.22 -6.97 30.75
CA GLU A 982 -10.73 -8.32 31.00
C GLU A 982 -11.77 -9.06 31.84
N VAL A 983 -12.54 -9.94 31.19
CA VAL A 983 -13.64 -10.67 31.82
C VAL A 983 -13.13 -11.96 32.49
N HIS A 984 -13.39 -12.11 33.78
CA HIS A 984 -13.09 -13.34 34.52
C HIS A 984 -14.19 -14.37 34.29
N ARG A 985 -13.84 -15.57 33.81
CA ARG A 985 -14.83 -16.63 33.60
C ARG A 985 -15.27 -17.25 34.92
N HIS A 986 -16.58 -17.39 35.10
CA HIS A 986 -17.18 -17.93 36.32
C HIS A 986 -16.56 -19.27 36.77
N LYS A 987 -16.38 -20.23 35.84
CA LYS A 987 -15.80 -21.56 36.14
C LYS A 987 -14.33 -21.53 36.58
N GLU A 988 -13.57 -20.51 36.18
CA GLU A 988 -12.12 -20.43 36.42
C GLU A 988 -11.80 -19.72 37.74
N VAL A 989 -12.69 -18.85 38.21
CA VAL A 989 -12.43 -17.97 39.36
C VAL A 989 -13.41 -18.14 40.52
N CYS A 990 -14.59 -18.72 40.28
CA CYS A 990 -15.55 -19.00 41.35
C CYS A 990 -15.37 -20.43 41.89
N GLY A 991 -15.08 -20.53 43.19
CA GLY A 991 -15.01 -21.79 43.92
C GLY A 991 -16.35 -22.10 44.62
N LYS A 992 -16.32 -22.31 45.95
CA LYS A 992 -17.55 -22.47 46.76
C LYS A 992 -18.39 -21.19 46.83
N ASP A 993 -17.72 -20.03 46.77
CA ASP A 993 -18.33 -18.70 46.81
C ASP A 993 -18.21 -18.02 45.44
N CYS A 994 -19.33 -17.53 44.90
CA CYS A 994 -19.38 -16.87 43.59
C CYS A 994 -18.99 -15.39 43.72
N ILE A 995 -17.94 -14.96 43.01
CA ILE A 995 -17.47 -13.56 42.99
C ILE A 995 -18.01 -12.73 41.81
N CYS A 996 -18.87 -13.33 40.96
CA CYS A 996 -19.49 -12.67 39.80
C CYS A 996 -20.61 -11.69 40.18
N ILE A 997 -20.96 -11.61 41.46
CA ILE A 997 -21.88 -10.61 42.03
C ILE A 997 -21.03 -9.65 42.89
N PRO A 998 -21.34 -8.34 42.89
CA PRO A 998 -20.65 -7.39 43.75
C PRO A 998 -20.76 -7.80 45.23
N PRO A 999 -19.68 -7.65 46.01
CA PRO A 999 -19.66 -8.06 47.40
C PRO A 999 -20.59 -7.17 48.26
N PRO A 1000 -21.07 -7.66 49.42
CA PRO A 1000 -22.13 -7.01 50.19
C PRO A 1000 -21.77 -5.59 50.61
N GLU A 1001 -20.48 -5.34 50.89
CA GLU A 1001 -19.97 -4.02 51.28
C GLU A 1001 -20.17 -2.99 50.17
N ARG A 1002 -20.06 -3.39 48.88
CA ARG A 1002 -20.27 -2.49 47.74
C ARG A 1002 -21.74 -2.20 47.47
N VAL A 1003 -22.63 -3.13 47.85
CA VAL A 1003 -24.08 -2.92 47.77
C VAL A 1003 -24.57 -2.07 48.93
N GLN A 1004 -24.08 -2.31 50.16
CA GLN A 1004 -24.40 -1.51 51.35
C GLN A 1004 -23.85 -0.07 51.27
N ASN A 1005 -22.73 0.13 50.55
CA ASN A 1005 -22.18 1.45 50.28
C ASN A 1005 -22.85 2.18 49.09
N ASP A 1006 -23.98 1.68 48.56
CA ASP A 1006 -24.65 2.26 47.39
C ASP A 1006 -23.75 2.39 46.14
N GLU A 1007 -22.71 1.56 45.99
CA GLU A 1007 -21.89 1.52 44.77
C GLU A 1007 -22.62 0.76 43.65
N TYR A 1008 -23.28 -0.34 44.02
CA TYR A 1008 -24.08 -1.19 43.14
C TYR A 1008 -25.50 -1.41 43.68
N ASP A 1009 -26.48 -1.30 42.80
CA ASP A 1009 -27.89 -1.62 43.02
C ASP A 1009 -28.20 -3.04 42.51
N CYS A 1010 -28.38 -3.97 43.46
CA CYS A 1010 -28.87 -5.32 43.22
C CYS A 1010 -29.65 -5.83 44.45
N SER A 1011 -30.84 -6.41 44.23
CA SER A 1011 -31.77 -6.85 45.27
C SER A 1011 -32.35 -8.24 44.97
N PRO A 1012 -32.39 -9.18 45.95
CA PRO A 1012 -31.93 -9.02 47.33
C PRO A 1012 -30.40 -8.87 47.44
N SER A 1013 -29.94 -8.07 48.41
CA SER A 1013 -28.51 -7.88 48.70
C SER A 1013 -27.88 -9.22 49.10
N PRO A 1014 -26.68 -9.58 48.60
CA PRO A 1014 -26.05 -10.85 48.96
C PRO A 1014 -25.69 -10.85 50.46
N THR A 1015 -26.49 -11.48 51.32
CA THR A 1015 -26.21 -11.55 52.76
C THR A 1015 -25.15 -12.60 53.08
N VAL A 1016 -23.86 -12.23 53.01
CA VAL A 1016 -22.64 -12.84 53.64
C VAL A 1016 -22.39 -14.36 53.40
N LYS A 1017 -23.32 -15.10 52.81
CA LYS A 1017 -23.17 -16.48 52.33
C LYS A 1017 -23.90 -16.59 50.99
N PRO A 1018 -23.17 -16.72 49.86
CA PRO A 1018 -23.75 -16.81 48.51
C PRO A 1018 -24.59 -18.09 48.28
N THR A 1019 -24.78 -18.91 49.31
CA THR A 1019 -25.57 -20.13 49.27
C THR A 1019 -27.08 -19.91 49.34
N GLN A 1020 -27.61 -18.75 49.79
CA GLN A 1020 -29.06 -18.60 50.03
C GLN A 1020 -29.89 -18.03 48.86
N VAL A 1021 -29.28 -17.32 47.91
CA VAL A 1021 -30.00 -16.81 46.73
C VAL A 1021 -29.28 -17.28 45.48
N PRO A 1022 -29.90 -18.15 44.67
CA PRO A 1022 -29.26 -18.65 43.47
C PRO A 1022 -29.03 -17.51 42.48
N VAL A 1023 -27.76 -17.33 42.10
CA VAL A 1023 -27.33 -16.47 41.00
C VAL A 1023 -28.19 -16.77 39.78
N ILE A 1024 -28.69 -15.74 39.08
CA ILE A 1024 -29.47 -15.95 37.86
C ILE A 1024 -28.62 -16.80 36.90
N GLY A 1025 -29.09 -18.02 36.63
CA GLY A 1025 -28.31 -18.98 35.87
C GLY A 1025 -28.19 -18.57 34.41
N THR A 1026 -27.06 -18.96 33.80
CA THR A 1026 -26.70 -18.64 32.42
C THR A 1026 -27.77 -19.12 31.44
N ASN A 1027 -28.37 -20.29 31.65
CA ASN A 1027 -29.39 -20.81 30.74
C ASN A 1027 -30.70 -20.02 30.86
N ARG A 1028 -31.05 -19.55 32.06
CA ARG A 1028 -32.20 -18.66 32.27
C ARG A 1028 -32.03 -17.32 31.55
N LEU A 1029 -30.89 -16.63 31.70
CA LEU A 1029 -30.63 -15.34 31.02
C LEU A 1029 -30.61 -15.49 29.49
N THR A 1030 -29.94 -16.54 29.00
CA THR A 1030 -29.83 -16.81 27.57
C THR A 1030 -31.19 -17.14 26.96
N HIS A 1031 -32.03 -17.92 27.64
CA HIS A 1031 -33.37 -18.26 27.16
C HIS A 1031 -34.25 -17.02 26.98
N TYR A 1032 -34.31 -16.12 27.97
CA TYR A 1032 -35.13 -14.91 27.89
C TYR A 1032 -34.59 -13.88 26.89
N PHE A 1033 -33.28 -13.83 26.66
CA PHE A 1033 -32.71 -13.04 25.57
C PHE A 1033 -33.14 -13.54 24.19
N LEU A 1034 -33.17 -14.87 23.98
CA LEU A 1034 -33.60 -15.48 22.72
C LEU A 1034 -35.12 -15.43 22.52
N LYS A 1035 -35.90 -15.54 23.61
CA LYS A 1035 -37.36 -15.55 23.61
C LYS A 1035 -37.95 -14.52 24.59
N PRO A 1036 -37.88 -13.20 24.29
CA PRO A 1036 -38.44 -12.17 25.17
C PRO A 1036 -39.97 -12.25 25.35
N HIS A 1037 -40.68 -12.86 24.39
CA HIS A 1037 -42.14 -13.06 24.47
C HIS A 1037 -42.54 -14.20 25.41
N ALA A 1038 -41.59 -14.91 26.03
CA ALA A 1038 -41.87 -15.95 27.01
C ALA A 1038 -42.29 -15.42 28.39
N PHE A 1039 -42.21 -14.09 28.60
CA PHE A 1039 -42.76 -13.45 29.80
C PHE A 1039 -44.28 -13.31 29.68
N HIS A 1040 -45.01 -13.74 30.71
CA HIS A 1040 -46.44 -13.46 30.86
C HIS A 1040 -46.61 -12.39 31.95
N GLY A 1041 -46.74 -11.13 31.53
CA GLY A 1041 -46.96 -9.96 32.39
C GLY A 1041 -45.68 -9.26 32.88
N PRO A 1042 -45.82 -8.04 33.45
CA PRO A 1042 -44.69 -7.26 33.95
C PRO A 1042 -44.10 -7.90 35.21
N GLN A 1043 -42.87 -8.39 35.12
CA GLN A 1043 -42.09 -8.95 36.22
C GLN A 1043 -40.79 -8.14 36.36
N ARG A 1044 -40.26 -7.97 37.58
CA ARG A 1044 -39.00 -7.21 37.85
C ARG A 1044 -37.90 -8.08 38.45
N THR A 1045 -38.04 -9.40 38.39
CA THR A 1045 -37.21 -10.32 39.16
C THR A 1045 -35.77 -10.32 38.66
N ILE A 1046 -35.57 -10.30 37.34
CA ILE A 1046 -34.22 -10.28 36.73
C ILE A 1046 -33.63 -8.88 36.82
N LEU A 1047 -34.42 -7.85 36.53
CA LEU A 1047 -34.04 -6.44 36.60
C LEU A 1047 -33.54 -6.04 37.99
N ASN A 1048 -34.22 -6.50 39.05
CA ASN A 1048 -33.81 -6.22 40.43
C ASN A 1048 -32.50 -6.92 40.81
N GLN A 1049 -32.27 -8.14 40.32
CA GLN A 1049 -31.11 -8.95 40.68
C GLN A 1049 -29.84 -8.64 39.88
N LEU A 1050 -29.93 -8.02 38.70
CA LEU A 1050 -28.75 -7.62 37.91
C LEU A 1050 -27.90 -6.56 38.64
N PRO A 1051 -26.56 -6.66 38.60
CA PRO A 1051 -25.67 -5.64 39.15
C PRO A 1051 -25.71 -4.39 38.28
N LYS A 1052 -26.28 -3.30 38.83
CA LYS A 1052 -26.35 -2.00 38.18
C LYS A 1052 -25.53 -1.00 38.99
N ARG A 1053 -24.65 -0.22 38.36
CA ARG A 1053 -23.77 0.70 39.09
C ARG A 1053 -24.48 2.01 39.38
N ALA A 1054 -24.58 2.40 40.64
CA ALA A 1054 -25.35 3.57 41.09
C ALA A 1054 -24.51 4.87 41.13
N ARG A 1055 -23.17 4.78 41.26
CA ARG A 1055 -22.25 5.93 41.37
C ARG A 1055 -21.69 6.46 40.02
N GLY A 1056 -22.45 6.36 38.93
CA GLY A 1056 -22.02 6.81 37.60
C GLY A 1056 -21.12 5.81 36.83
N PRO A 1057 -20.54 6.21 35.68
CA PRO A 1057 -19.71 5.34 34.85
C PRO A 1057 -18.36 5.01 35.52
N LEU A 1058 -17.79 3.87 35.20
CA LEU A 1058 -16.50 3.38 35.70
C LEU A 1058 -15.39 4.30 35.17
N SER A 1059 -14.87 5.18 36.03
CA SER A 1059 -13.80 6.13 35.74
C SER A 1059 -12.45 5.53 36.11
N THR A 1060 -11.54 5.46 35.15
CA THR A 1060 -10.19 4.89 35.28
C THR A 1060 -9.14 6.02 35.33
N THR A 1061 -8.09 5.87 36.14
CA THR A 1061 -6.92 6.75 36.17
C THR A 1061 -5.78 6.13 35.36
N GLN A 1062 -4.87 6.93 34.80
CA GLN A 1062 -3.87 6.47 33.81
C GLN A 1062 -2.98 5.29 34.26
N ASP A 1063 -2.85 5.04 35.57
CA ASP A 1063 -1.89 4.07 36.13
C ASP A 1063 -2.53 2.87 36.89
N SER A 1064 -3.85 2.65 36.84
CA SER A 1064 -4.47 1.52 37.58
C SER A 1064 -5.73 0.94 36.91
N MET A 1065 -5.78 -0.39 36.75
CA MET A 1065 -6.98 -1.15 36.36
C MET A 1065 -8.09 -1.00 37.41
N GLN A 1066 -9.33 -0.79 36.97
CA GLN A 1066 -10.49 -0.65 37.85
C GLN A 1066 -11.39 -1.88 37.77
N LEU A 1067 -11.81 -2.36 38.93
CA LEU A 1067 -12.65 -3.56 39.07
C LEU A 1067 -14.14 -3.20 38.92
N GLY A 1068 -14.89 -3.98 38.13
CA GLY A 1068 -16.34 -3.81 37.92
C GLY A 1068 -17.12 -5.12 37.81
N TRP A 1069 -18.44 -5.02 37.98
CA TRP A 1069 -19.42 -6.11 37.83
C TRP A 1069 -20.52 -5.75 36.83
N GLY A 1070 -20.94 -6.73 36.03
CA GLY A 1070 -21.90 -6.54 34.94
C GLY A 1070 -22.33 -7.84 34.28
N ILE A 1071 -22.75 -7.76 33.02
CA ILE A 1071 -23.12 -8.94 32.21
C ILE A 1071 -22.06 -9.20 31.13
N HIS A 1072 -21.75 -10.47 30.90
CA HIS A 1072 -20.93 -10.95 29.80
C HIS A 1072 -21.79 -11.65 28.76
N ILE A 1073 -21.70 -11.20 27.51
CA ILE A 1073 -22.38 -11.78 26.37
C ILE A 1073 -21.36 -12.54 25.53
N GLN A 1074 -21.43 -13.86 25.62
CA GLN A 1074 -20.53 -14.78 24.92
C GLN A 1074 -21.08 -15.13 23.54
N GLU A 1075 -20.27 -14.89 22.52
CA GLU A 1075 -20.58 -15.25 21.15
C GLU A 1075 -19.84 -16.53 20.76
N GLY A 1076 -20.56 -17.50 20.18
CA GLY A 1076 -19.92 -18.73 19.71
C GLY A 1076 -20.66 -19.37 18.54
N TRP A 1077 -20.15 -20.52 18.11
CA TRP A 1077 -20.66 -21.23 16.93
C TRP A 1077 -22.00 -21.90 17.21
N HIS A 1078 -22.91 -21.85 16.23
CA HIS A 1078 -24.19 -22.55 16.29
C HIS A 1078 -24.07 -24.01 15.83
N TRP A 1079 -23.63 -24.90 16.73
CA TRP A 1079 -23.24 -26.29 16.41
C TRP A 1079 -24.34 -27.13 15.76
N ARG A 1080 -25.62 -26.83 16.04
CA ARG A 1080 -26.77 -27.52 15.44
C ARG A 1080 -26.88 -27.28 13.94
N SER A 1081 -26.59 -26.05 13.49
CA SER A 1081 -26.55 -25.71 12.06
C SER A 1081 -25.34 -26.34 11.38
N ILE A 1082 -24.22 -26.43 12.08
CA ILE A 1082 -22.99 -27.06 11.60
C ILE A 1082 -23.22 -28.58 11.42
N TYR A 1083 -23.78 -29.25 12.42
CA TYR A 1083 -24.11 -30.68 12.36
C TYR A 1083 -25.06 -31.02 11.22
N PHE A 1084 -26.13 -30.24 11.02
CA PHE A 1084 -27.08 -30.47 9.93
C PHE A 1084 -26.41 -30.41 8.55
N VAL A 1085 -25.54 -29.41 8.33
CA VAL A 1085 -24.79 -29.27 7.07
C VAL A 1085 -23.87 -30.47 6.84
N ILE A 1086 -23.19 -30.94 7.88
CA ILE A 1086 -22.27 -32.09 7.80
C ILE A 1086 -23.00 -33.39 7.49
N VAL A 1087 -24.10 -33.68 8.19
CA VAL A 1087 -24.89 -34.89 7.92
C VAL A 1087 -25.38 -34.92 6.48
N VAL A 1088 -25.85 -33.79 5.95
CA VAL A 1088 -26.28 -33.68 4.54
C VAL A 1088 -25.12 -33.93 3.59
N VAL A 1089 -23.94 -33.40 3.87
CA VAL A 1089 -22.74 -33.61 3.03
C VAL A 1089 -22.29 -35.08 3.03
N PHE A 1090 -22.24 -35.74 4.19
CA PHE A 1090 -21.84 -37.15 4.25
C PHE A 1090 -22.90 -38.11 3.71
N LEU A 1091 -24.19 -37.78 3.82
CA LEU A 1091 -25.27 -38.59 3.27
C LEU A 1091 -25.28 -38.56 1.75
N ILE A 1092 -25.09 -37.37 1.16
CA ILE A 1092 -24.98 -37.21 -0.29
C ILE A 1092 -23.65 -37.79 -0.81
N GLY A 1093 -22.55 -37.54 -0.09
CA GLY A 1093 -21.22 -38.06 -0.44
C GLY A 1093 -21.12 -39.58 -0.34
N GLY A 1094 -21.71 -40.19 0.69
CA GLY A 1094 -21.79 -41.64 0.86
C GLY A 1094 -22.64 -42.29 -0.24
N LEU A 1095 -23.77 -41.68 -0.62
CA LEU A 1095 -24.55 -42.17 -1.76
C LEU A 1095 -23.76 -42.11 -3.07
N ALA A 1096 -23.09 -40.99 -3.32
CA ALA A 1096 -22.28 -40.82 -4.54
C ALA A 1096 -21.12 -41.82 -4.57
N PHE A 1097 -20.47 -42.08 -3.43
CA PHE A 1097 -19.41 -43.07 -3.31
C PHE A 1097 -19.92 -44.50 -3.51
N GLY A 1098 -21.05 -44.87 -2.89
CA GLY A 1098 -21.65 -46.20 -3.06
C GLY A 1098 -22.06 -46.49 -4.50
N ILE A 1099 -22.57 -45.47 -5.20
CA ILE A 1099 -22.89 -45.56 -6.63
C ILE A 1099 -21.61 -45.70 -7.46
N ALA A 1100 -20.59 -44.86 -7.22
CA ALA A 1100 -19.34 -44.90 -7.96
C ALA A 1100 -18.57 -46.22 -7.75
N TRP A 1101 -18.52 -46.73 -6.51
CA TRP A 1101 -17.87 -47.99 -6.18
C TRP A 1101 -18.63 -49.18 -6.75
N SER A 1102 -19.97 -49.17 -6.68
CA SER A 1102 -20.81 -50.18 -7.32
C SER A 1102 -20.56 -50.29 -8.81
N ILE A 1103 -20.36 -49.15 -9.49
CA ILE A 1103 -20.12 -49.13 -10.93
C ILE A 1103 -18.71 -49.63 -11.25
N LYS A 1104 -17.72 -49.27 -10.42
CA LYS A 1104 -16.31 -49.60 -10.68
C LYS A 1104 -15.95 -51.06 -10.37
N GLU A 1105 -16.35 -51.57 -9.20
CA GLU A 1105 -16.02 -52.92 -8.75
C GLU A 1105 -17.13 -53.94 -9.08
N LYS A 1106 -18.26 -53.48 -9.62
CA LYS A 1106 -19.46 -54.28 -9.93
C LYS A 1106 -20.06 -55.03 -8.73
N ASP A 1107 -19.69 -54.66 -7.51
CA ASP A 1107 -20.25 -55.21 -6.26
C ASP A 1107 -21.06 -54.12 -5.54
N ILE A 1108 -22.39 -54.19 -5.71
CA ILE A 1108 -23.34 -53.24 -5.14
C ILE A 1108 -23.51 -53.46 -3.64
N GLN A 1109 -23.47 -54.72 -3.18
CA GLN A 1109 -23.78 -55.04 -1.79
C GLN A 1109 -22.69 -54.50 -0.86
N SER A 1110 -21.42 -54.68 -1.22
CA SER A 1110 -20.29 -54.16 -0.44
C SER A 1110 -20.17 -52.64 -0.53
N ALA A 1111 -20.40 -52.05 -1.72
CA ALA A 1111 -20.33 -50.61 -1.96
C ALA A 1111 -21.30 -49.82 -1.08
N PHE A 1112 -22.56 -50.28 -1.02
CA PHE A 1112 -23.59 -49.63 -0.22
C PHE A 1112 -23.49 -50.00 1.26
N ALA A 1113 -22.94 -51.16 1.63
CA ALA A 1113 -22.61 -51.47 3.02
C ALA A 1113 -21.52 -50.53 3.58
N ILE A 1114 -20.46 -50.27 2.83
CA ILE A 1114 -19.38 -49.34 3.22
C ILE A 1114 -19.92 -47.90 3.29
N SER A 1115 -20.73 -47.50 2.31
CA SER A 1115 -21.35 -46.16 2.29
C SER A 1115 -22.32 -45.96 3.45
N ALA A 1116 -23.13 -46.97 3.78
CA ALA A 1116 -24.00 -46.94 4.95
C ALA A 1116 -23.18 -46.86 6.25
N THR A 1117 -22.02 -47.53 6.31
CA THR A 1117 -21.12 -47.47 7.46
C THR A 1117 -20.48 -46.07 7.61
N TRP A 1118 -20.09 -45.40 6.52
CA TRP A 1118 -19.60 -44.01 6.56
C TRP A 1118 -20.68 -43.01 7.00
N ILE A 1119 -21.92 -43.20 6.52
CA ILE A 1119 -23.06 -42.38 6.93
C ILE A 1119 -23.44 -42.66 8.40
N ALA A 1120 -23.20 -43.87 8.92
CA ALA A 1120 -23.47 -44.23 10.32
C ALA A 1120 -22.34 -43.78 11.28
N ILE A 1121 -21.08 -43.80 10.86
CA ILE A 1121 -19.92 -43.41 11.68
C ILE A 1121 -19.73 -41.89 11.71
N SER A 1122 -20.05 -41.16 10.63
CA SER A 1122 -19.84 -39.69 10.58
C SER A 1122 -20.63 -38.90 11.65
N PRO A 1123 -21.90 -39.22 11.99
CA PRO A 1123 -22.61 -38.60 13.11
C PRO A 1123 -21.96 -38.91 14.47
N LEU A 1124 -21.37 -40.11 14.65
CA LEU A 1124 -20.70 -40.51 15.89
C LEU A 1124 -19.36 -39.78 16.06
N LEU A 1125 -18.57 -39.66 14.99
CA LEU A 1125 -17.29 -38.96 14.99
C LEU A 1125 -17.47 -37.45 15.17
N PHE A 1126 -18.50 -36.86 14.53
CA PHE A 1126 -18.84 -35.45 14.72
C PHE A 1126 -19.51 -35.17 16.06
N GLY A 1127 -20.34 -36.09 16.55
CA GLY A 1127 -20.84 -36.06 17.91
C GLY A 1127 -19.68 -36.04 18.92
N TRP A 1128 -18.63 -36.83 18.68
CA TRP A 1128 -17.42 -36.82 19.50
C TRP A 1128 -16.64 -35.49 19.43
N ILE A 1129 -16.45 -34.91 18.24
CA ILE A 1129 -15.81 -33.58 18.08
C ILE A 1129 -16.63 -32.48 18.76
N ALA A 1130 -17.95 -32.49 18.59
CA ALA A 1130 -18.86 -31.53 19.20
C ALA A 1130 -18.83 -31.62 20.74
N VAL A 1131 -18.79 -32.83 21.29
CA VAL A 1131 -18.67 -33.07 22.73
C VAL A 1131 -17.30 -32.62 23.25
N ARG A 1132 -16.24 -32.76 22.46
CA ARG A 1132 -14.88 -32.34 22.84
C ARG A 1132 -14.67 -30.82 22.82
N ASP A 1133 -15.42 -30.08 21.99
CA ASP A 1133 -15.39 -28.60 21.96
C ASP A 1133 -16.34 -27.97 23.00
N LEU A 1134 -17.27 -28.77 23.56
CA LEU A 1134 -18.21 -28.39 24.63
C LEU A 1134 -17.71 -28.76 26.04
N GLN A 1135 -16.71 -29.62 26.15
CA GLN A 1135 -15.96 -29.93 27.38
C GLN A 1135 -14.85 -28.92 27.58
#